data_AF-A0A0K1JQ42-F1
#
_entry.id   AF-A0A0K1JQ42-F1
#
_cell.length_a   1.000
_cell.length_b   1.000
_cell.length_c   1.000
_cell.angle_alpha   90.00
_cell.angle_beta   90.00
_cell.angle_gamma   90.00
#
_symmetry.space_group_name_H-M   'P 1'
#
loop_
_entity.id
_entity.type
_entity.pdbx_description
1 polymer ?
#
loop_
_entity_poly.entity_id
_entity_poly.type
_entity_poly.pdbx_seq_one_letter_code
_entity_poly.pdbx_strand_id
1 'polypeptide(L)'
;MALAGSTAGATPSADPGSAGSHGVTIYVSTHGNDHNPGTSARKPLATLAGAQQAVRKVLRAEGRNRALSVQVAGGTYELSSPLSLTEADSGTASRPVTWAAAPGANVTLSGGRQLHALWRPKAPGSKVLTADVPKGLDFDGLFVDGKRQILARYPNYDRSASRLEGSTSLADLQARSAGWAHPNTALVRAMHCGDWGSFGFTVSGRTNDKLDMHFVGDNNRPQDCGISLGGGPGRVGPVMAENVLEELDAPGEWHYDRSTGQLSYYPPAGIDPAKATVQTAEQDQLITVTGDSSARPAHDIAFSGFRFAHTHRTLFGETFEPLAKGDWSVVRKAAVHLKNTRRVTIAGSMFDQLGGNGVLIDGYGDHDVIRGNRFEQDGATDVQIVGSSSAVRNYSHNYYDDVAVDDVQPGPKTNDYPRDIQVTGNLMHDMGQFEKQSSGINIAMSRDVTVDRNTIDGSPRACLNFEDGTWGGHDIKNNDLFNCVQSTGDNGSINAWGRSRFWASAGNNQLGPDTEFEGSKGTKLTDSQAKHLMKLDVLEPITIEHNRFWHDGDWAIDLDDGSSNYVVKDNLVLKGGIKLRDGYVRTVQNNILVNGSIYEQVSHSDDGDVIEHNITLGGLPYNNVLNDPKTAKYQIDRNLFWNGGLPVSVNPDGSGLVRLSSDGTSIDPASPWVAAGMDVSSAVADPGFVAKDPADSYDFTVGASSPAIALGFRNFAMNGFGTPGAQVPPKAVIDYRDVGATAPTTPQAQPEKFLGATAINIPSKAVQSSLGLTEPIGLYLSEVPAGSAAAQAGLKTGDDVLKVNQAAVTTDRNTFWREYNKIAPGGTLTLGVRRGQQDVTLDLKKTSQPEQLNDISGVVYTGSGWGWRGTSAGGAKSYLDDIWATQHVGDTWSLTFNGTGVDVISQTNTDEGNVDLVLDGKAYKTVSFSTPTRVYQATVVSITGLPPGVHTLTGTMKDGDYMIVDAFKTHP
;
A
#
# COMPACT_ATOMS: atom_id res chain seq x y z
N MET A 1 27.04 -49.83 -3.78
CA MET A 1 28.01 -50.11 -4.87
C MET A 1 28.04 -48.89 -5.77
N ALA A 2 29.23 -48.38 -6.05
CA ALA A 2 29.52 -47.05 -6.58
C ALA A 2 29.18 -46.85 -8.07
N LEU A 3 29.11 -45.57 -8.48
CA LEU A 3 29.51 -44.91 -9.75
C LEU A 3 28.57 -43.69 -9.95
N ALA A 4 28.92 -42.44 -9.64
CA ALA A 4 29.94 -41.55 -10.21
C ALA A 4 29.78 -41.32 -11.73
N GLY A 5 29.17 -40.17 -12.09
CA GLY A 5 29.10 -39.65 -13.45
C GLY A 5 29.15 -38.12 -13.42
N SER A 6 30.30 -37.56 -13.80
CA SER A 6 30.65 -36.14 -13.84
C SER A 6 30.05 -35.42 -15.05
N THR A 7 29.49 -34.22 -14.86
CA THR A 7 29.22 -33.26 -15.96
C THR A 7 30.25 -32.14 -15.91
N ALA A 8 31.03 -32.05 -16.98
CA ALA A 8 32.11 -31.10 -17.19
C ALA A 8 31.58 -29.65 -17.34
N GLY A 9 32.23 -28.73 -16.64
CA GLY A 9 32.09 -27.30 -16.88
C GLY A 9 32.77 -26.89 -18.18
N ALA A 10 32.11 -26.05 -18.97
CA ALA A 10 32.69 -25.41 -20.12
C ALA A 10 33.67 -24.32 -19.67
N THR A 11 34.97 -24.57 -19.87
CA THR A 11 36.02 -23.54 -19.85
C THR A 11 35.92 -22.67 -21.11
N PRO A 12 36.03 -21.34 -21.02
CA PRO A 12 36.13 -20.51 -22.22
C PRO A 12 37.49 -20.71 -22.89
N SER A 13 37.48 -20.83 -24.21
CA SER A 13 38.68 -20.94 -25.05
C SER A 13 39.53 -19.67 -24.92
N ALA A 14 40.80 -19.86 -24.60
CA ALA A 14 41.81 -18.81 -24.67
C ALA A 14 42.07 -18.41 -26.12
N ASP A 15 41.87 -17.14 -26.44
CA ASP A 15 42.29 -16.51 -27.69
C ASP A 15 43.82 -16.27 -27.64
N PRO A 16 44.63 -16.84 -28.55
CA PRO A 16 46.07 -16.69 -28.53
C PRO A 16 46.47 -15.50 -29.41
N GLY A 17 46.58 -14.29 -28.83
CA GLY A 17 47.07 -13.16 -29.63
C GLY A 17 47.04 -11.76 -29.02
N SER A 18 47.53 -11.54 -27.80
CA SER A 18 47.95 -10.20 -27.36
C SER A 18 48.82 -10.27 -26.10
N ALA A 19 50.13 -10.36 -26.28
CA ALA A 19 51.08 -10.14 -25.20
C ALA A 19 51.17 -8.62 -24.91
N GLY A 20 50.75 -8.21 -23.71
CA GLY A 20 51.29 -7.02 -23.04
C GLY A 20 50.36 -5.84 -22.80
N SER A 21 49.37 -5.97 -21.90
CA SER A 21 49.10 -4.88 -20.95
C SER A 21 48.68 -5.48 -19.59
N HIS A 22 49.62 -5.51 -18.63
CA HIS A 22 49.28 -5.88 -17.26
C HIS A 22 48.20 -4.91 -16.73
N GLY A 23 47.17 -5.36 -16.03
CA GLY A 23 46.27 -4.45 -15.31
C GLY A 23 47.03 -3.65 -14.25
N VAL A 24 46.52 -2.48 -13.86
CA VAL A 24 47.03 -1.72 -12.69
C VAL A 24 46.12 -2.03 -11.50
N THR A 25 46.72 -2.45 -10.38
CA THR A 25 45.99 -2.67 -9.13
C THR A 25 46.51 -1.71 -8.06
N ILE A 26 45.59 -0.98 -7.44
CA ILE A 26 45.81 -0.12 -6.29
C ILE A 26 45.31 -0.87 -5.04
N TYR A 27 46.13 -0.94 -4.00
CA TYR A 27 45.83 -1.67 -2.77
C TYR A 27 45.52 -0.72 -1.63
N VAL A 28 44.45 -0.98 -0.89
CA VAL A 28 44.00 -0.19 0.28
C VAL A 28 43.88 -1.11 1.49
N SER A 29 44.31 -0.65 2.67
CA SER A 29 44.22 -1.39 3.94
C SER A 29 44.07 -0.41 5.09
N THR A 30 43.27 -0.75 6.11
CA THR A 30 43.21 0.02 7.38
C THR A 30 44.56 0.11 8.10
N HIS A 31 45.51 -0.76 7.75
CA HIS A 31 46.90 -0.76 8.24
C HIS A 31 47.89 -0.11 7.26
N GLY A 32 47.39 0.52 6.20
CA GLY A 32 48.17 1.18 5.16
C GLY A 32 48.69 2.56 5.55
N ASN A 33 49.22 3.28 4.56
CA ASN A 33 49.65 4.67 4.70
C ASN A 33 49.47 5.39 3.35
N ASP A 34 48.82 6.55 3.33
CA ASP A 34 48.57 7.29 2.08
C ASP A 34 49.82 7.90 1.43
N HIS A 35 50.98 7.84 2.11
CA HIS A 35 52.28 8.11 1.50
C HIS A 35 52.86 6.91 0.74
N ASN A 36 52.28 5.70 0.89
CA ASN A 36 52.69 4.55 0.09
C ASN A 36 52.26 4.73 -1.37
N PRO A 37 52.96 4.08 -2.32
CA PRO A 37 52.55 4.13 -3.73
C PRO A 37 51.24 3.39 -4.00
N GLY A 38 50.77 2.52 -3.09
CA GLY A 38 49.56 1.72 -3.28
C GLY A 38 49.68 0.63 -4.34
N THR A 39 50.86 0.39 -4.92
CA THR A 39 51.07 -0.54 -6.05
C THR A 39 51.30 -1.99 -5.62
N SER A 40 51.29 -2.30 -4.32
CA SER A 40 51.37 -3.68 -3.80
C SER A 40 50.68 -3.81 -2.45
N ALA A 41 50.17 -5.00 -2.14
CA ALA A 41 49.57 -5.32 -0.84
C ALA A 41 50.52 -5.13 0.36
N ARG A 42 51.85 -5.08 0.14
CA ARG A 42 52.86 -4.82 1.19
C ARG A 42 53.05 -3.33 1.49
N LYS A 43 52.65 -2.45 0.57
CA LYS A 43 52.67 -0.99 0.74
C LYS A 43 51.33 -0.41 0.27
N PRO A 44 50.21 -0.76 0.94
CA PRO A 44 48.89 -0.27 0.56
C PRO A 44 48.68 1.17 1.03
N LEU A 45 47.77 1.87 0.37
CA LEU A 45 47.21 3.14 0.85
C LEU A 45 46.33 2.88 2.08
N ALA A 46 46.16 3.89 2.93
CA ALA A 46 45.33 3.80 4.13
C ALA A 46 43.85 4.02 3.83
N THR A 47 43.56 4.99 2.95
CA THR A 47 42.20 5.49 2.75
C THR A 47 41.71 5.29 1.31
N LEU A 48 40.38 5.26 1.15
CA LEU A 48 39.74 5.27 -0.17
C LEU A 48 40.01 6.57 -0.92
N ALA A 49 40.12 7.71 -0.22
CA ALA A 49 40.49 8.99 -0.81
C ALA A 49 41.92 8.96 -1.39
N GLY A 50 42.88 8.39 -0.66
CA GLY A 50 44.23 8.15 -1.18
C GLY A 50 44.19 7.27 -2.43
N ALA A 51 43.38 6.21 -2.42
CA ALA A 51 43.19 5.33 -3.57
C ALA A 51 42.62 6.06 -4.79
N GLN A 52 41.64 6.94 -4.59
CA GLN A 52 41.06 7.75 -5.67
C GLN A 52 42.11 8.67 -6.29
N GLN A 53 42.95 9.32 -5.49
CA GLN A 53 44.03 10.15 -6.01
C GLN A 53 45.02 9.34 -6.86
N ALA A 54 45.32 8.11 -6.43
CA ALA A 54 46.15 7.18 -7.19
C ALA A 54 45.45 6.76 -8.50
N VAL A 55 44.14 6.45 -8.47
CA VAL A 55 43.33 6.15 -9.66
C VAL A 55 43.43 7.30 -10.67
N ARG A 56 43.12 8.53 -10.24
CA ARG A 56 43.18 9.73 -11.10
C ARG A 56 44.57 9.96 -11.67
N LYS A 57 45.63 9.68 -10.89
CA LYS A 57 47.02 9.78 -11.36
C LYS A 57 47.29 8.78 -12.49
N VAL A 58 46.86 7.53 -12.34
CA VAL A 58 47.04 6.49 -13.37
C VAL A 58 46.24 6.85 -14.63
N LEU A 59 44.97 7.23 -14.50
CA LEU A 59 44.11 7.61 -15.63
C LEU A 59 44.69 8.79 -16.43
N ARG A 60 45.28 9.79 -15.76
CA ARG A 60 45.95 10.91 -16.43
C ARG A 60 47.26 10.52 -17.11
N ALA A 61 48.07 9.66 -16.47
CA ALA A 61 49.42 9.34 -16.94
C ALA A 61 49.43 8.32 -18.08
N GLU A 62 48.58 7.30 -18.00
CA GLU A 62 48.58 6.14 -18.91
C GLU A 62 47.39 6.17 -19.90
N GLY A 63 46.53 7.19 -19.77
CA GLY A 63 45.23 7.23 -20.42
C GLY A 63 44.29 6.13 -19.88
N ARG A 64 43.12 6.00 -20.50
CA ARG A 64 42.15 4.94 -20.16
C ARG A 64 42.49 3.60 -20.85
N ASN A 65 43.79 3.32 -21.02
CA ASN A 65 44.33 2.26 -21.89
C ASN A 65 44.64 0.94 -21.16
N ARG A 66 44.47 0.87 -19.83
CA ARG A 66 44.70 -0.35 -19.04
C ARG A 66 43.51 -0.60 -18.12
N ALA A 67 43.26 -1.87 -17.81
CA ALA A 67 42.33 -2.23 -16.75
C ALA A 67 42.86 -1.70 -15.41
N LEU A 68 42.01 -1.02 -14.64
CA LEU A 68 42.37 -0.41 -13.37
C LEU A 68 41.44 -0.95 -12.27
N SER A 69 42.04 -1.44 -11.19
CA SER A 69 41.32 -2.02 -10.05
C SER A 69 41.84 -1.49 -8.73
N VAL A 70 40.94 -1.21 -7.80
CA VAL A 70 41.22 -0.91 -6.40
C VAL A 70 40.81 -2.11 -5.57
N GLN A 71 41.77 -2.78 -4.95
CA GLN A 71 41.55 -3.89 -4.04
C GLN A 71 41.62 -3.40 -2.59
N VAL A 72 40.52 -3.56 -1.87
CA VAL A 72 40.37 -3.11 -0.49
C VAL A 72 40.48 -4.30 0.45
N ALA A 73 41.47 -4.30 1.33
CA ALA A 73 41.68 -5.37 2.31
C ALA A 73 40.59 -5.34 3.40
N GLY A 74 40.43 -6.47 4.10
CA GLY A 74 39.41 -6.60 5.15
C GLY A 74 39.58 -5.59 6.29
N GLY A 75 38.47 -5.03 6.75
CA GLY A 75 38.44 -4.02 7.80
C GLY A 75 37.20 -3.12 7.71
N THR A 76 37.02 -2.31 8.75
CA THR A 76 36.02 -1.23 8.77
C THR A 76 36.70 0.09 8.40
N TYR A 77 36.19 0.74 7.37
CA TYR A 77 36.63 2.04 6.90
C TYR A 77 35.60 3.08 7.32
N GLU A 78 35.90 3.78 8.40
CA GLU A 78 35.07 4.87 8.93
C GLU A 78 35.24 6.11 8.04
N LEU A 79 34.13 6.56 7.45
CA LEU A 79 34.13 7.68 6.53
C LEU A 79 33.74 8.96 7.27
N SER A 80 34.66 9.92 7.33
CA SER A 80 34.35 11.28 7.81
C SER A 80 33.62 12.13 6.76
N SER A 81 33.60 11.65 5.52
CA SER A 81 32.90 12.22 4.37
C SER A 81 32.73 11.15 3.28
N PRO A 82 31.72 11.25 2.40
CA PRO A 82 31.54 10.30 1.31
C PRO A 82 32.77 10.20 0.39
N LEU A 83 33.01 9.03 -0.21
CA LEU A 83 33.92 8.91 -1.36
C LEU A 83 33.22 9.48 -2.60
N SER A 84 33.66 10.66 -3.05
CA SER A 84 33.06 11.36 -4.19
C SER A 84 33.82 11.16 -5.49
N LEU A 85 33.32 10.27 -6.34
CA LEU A 85 33.81 9.99 -7.69
C LEU A 85 33.11 10.88 -8.73
N THR A 86 33.85 11.29 -9.77
CA THR A 86 33.33 12.13 -10.86
C THR A 86 33.76 11.60 -12.23
N GLU A 87 33.50 12.35 -13.30
CA GLU A 87 34.02 12.05 -14.66
C GLU A 87 35.54 11.79 -14.66
N ALA A 88 36.29 12.42 -13.76
CA ALA A 88 37.74 12.25 -13.62
C ALA A 88 38.15 10.83 -13.17
N ASP A 89 37.22 10.05 -12.62
CA ASP A 89 37.41 8.68 -12.14
C ASP A 89 36.91 7.63 -13.14
N SER A 90 36.40 8.08 -14.29
CA SER A 90 35.70 7.23 -15.26
C SER A 90 36.65 6.41 -16.14
N GLY A 91 36.29 5.13 -16.33
CA GLY A 91 36.99 4.19 -17.20
C GLY A 91 36.50 4.26 -18.66
N THR A 92 36.44 3.10 -19.31
CA THR A 92 35.78 2.92 -20.62
C THR A 92 34.86 1.71 -20.58
N ALA A 93 33.93 1.60 -21.52
CA ALA A 93 32.99 0.47 -21.59
C ALA A 93 33.69 -0.91 -21.56
N SER A 94 34.84 -1.03 -22.22
CA SER A 94 35.62 -2.29 -22.23
C SER A 94 36.52 -2.49 -21.00
N ARG A 95 36.76 -1.43 -20.23
CA ARG A 95 37.74 -1.37 -19.13
C ARG A 95 37.23 -0.40 -18.05
N PRO A 96 36.21 -0.78 -17.27
CA PRO A 96 35.73 0.04 -16.17
C PRO A 96 36.79 0.14 -15.06
N VAL A 97 36.71 1.20 -14.27
CA VAL A 97 37.48 1.30 -13.02
C VAL A 97 36.75 0.52 -11.95
N THR A 98 37.38 -0.52 -11.42
CA THR A 98 36.75 -1.43 -10.45
C THR A 98 37.21 -1.14 -9.04
N TRP A 99 36.29 -1.00 -8.11
CA TRP A 99 36.50 -0.94 -6.67
C TRP A 99 35.96 -2.23 -6.07
N ALA A 100 36.81 -3.02 -5.45
CA ALA A 100 36.41 -4.34 -4.96
C ALA A 100 37.00 -4.64 -3.58
N ALA A 101 36.20 -5.28 -2.73
CA ALA A 101 36.75 -6.02 -1.62
C ALA A 101 37.76 -7.06 -2.14
N ALA A 102 38.88 -7.22 -1.44
CA ALA A 102 39.83 -8.27 -1.74
C ALA A 102 39.13 -9.64 -1.64
N PRO A 103 39.53 -10.65 -2.43
CA PRO A 103 38.87 -11.95 -2.42
C PRO A 103 38.75 -12.55 -1.01
N GLY A 104 37.52 -12.86 -0.58
CA GLY A 104 37.21 -13.41 0.74
C GLY A 104 37.33 -12.43 1.92
N ALA A 105 37.58 -11.15 1.66
CA ALA A 105 37.68 -10.13 2.70
C ALA A 105 36.31 -9.54 3.04
N ASN A 106 36.08 -9.31 4.33
CA ASN A 106 34.95 -8.51 4.81
C ASN A 106 35.36 -7.04 4.88
N VAL A 107 34.79 -6.21 4.02
CA VAL A 107 35.08 -4.77 3.94
C VAL A 107 33.81 -4.00 4.28
N THR A 108 33.82 -3.29 5.41
CA THR A 108 32.72 -2.42 5.82
C THR A 108 33.06 -0.98 5.52
N LEU A 109 32.24 -0.30 4.72
CA LEU A 109 32.24 1.16 4.58
C LEU A 109 31.21 1.70 5.58
N SER A 110 31.69 2.41 6.60
CA SER A 110 30.87 2.85 7.73
C SER A 110 30.67 4.36 7.67
N GLY A 111 29.41 4.80 7.74
CA GLY A 111 29.06 6.21 7.93
C GLY A 111 29.15 6.66 9.40
N GLY A 112 29.46 5.74 10.31
CA GLY A 112 29.63 6.01 11.73
C GLY A 112 31.05 5.81 12.21
N ARG A 113 31.26 6.18 13.48
CA ARG A 113 32.51 5.96 14.22
C ARG A 113 32.33 4.94 15.34
N GLN A 114 33.40 4.25 15.70
CA GLN A 114 33.44 3.48 16.93
C GLN A 114 33.58 4.39 18.16
N LEU A 115 32.75 4.13 19.17
CA LEU A 115 32.83 4.78 20.48
C LEU A 115 33.53 3.88 21.48
N HIS A 116 34.39 4.48 22.32
CA HIS A 116 35.02 3.82 23.46
C HIS A 116 34.28 4.22 24.75
N ALA A 117 33.04 3.77 24.87
CA ALA A 117 32.16 4.11 25.98
C ALA A 117 32.57 3.39 27.28
N LEU A 118 32.89 4.17 28.32
CA LEU A 118 33.14 3.64 29.66
C LEU A 118 31.83 3.65 30.47
N TRP A 119 31.09 2.56 30.37
CA TRP A 119 29.76 2.43 30.97
C TRP A 119 29.78 2.37 32.50
N ARG A 120 28.86 3.10 33.13
CA ARG A 120 28.58 3.08 34.57
C ARG A 120 27.06 3.08 34.82
N PRO A 121 26.54 2.43 35.88
CA PRO A 121 25.13 2.53 36.22
C PRO A 121 24.70 3.99 36.42
N LYS A 122 23.56 4.41 35.86
CA LYS A 122 23.01 5.76 36.02
C LYS A 122 22.78 6.13 37.48
N ALA A 123 22.42 5.15 38.30
CA ALA A 123 22.31 5.23 39.76
C ALA A 123 22.60 3.84 40.37
N PRO A 124 22.86 3.72 41.69
CA PRO A 124 23.04 2.43 42.35
C PRO A 124 21.84 1.49 42.07
N GLY A 125 22.11 0.32 41.48
CA GLY A 125 21.08 -0.67 41.12
C GLY A 125 20.32 -0.40 39.81
N SER A 126 20.62 0.70 39.10
CA SER A 126 20.02 1.01 37.80
C SER A 126 20.42 -0.01 36.73
N LYS A 127 19.45 -0.43 35.91
CA LYS A 127 19.70 -1.20 34.68
C LYS A 127 20.14 -0.31 33.50
N VAL A 128 19.78 0.97 33.54
CA VAL A 128 20.28 1.97 32.60
C VAL A 128 21.72 2.33 32.97
N LEU A 129 22.59 2.28 31.97
CA LEU A 129 23.99 2.66 32.03
C LEU A 129 24.19 4.00 31.34
N THR A 130 25.21 4.75 31.76
CA THR A 130 25.66 5.98 31.12
C THR A 130 27.14 5.91 30.78
N ALA A 131 27.55 6.64 29.74
CA ALA A 131 28.93 6.86 29.37
C ALA A 131 29.12 8.31 28.88
N ASP A 132 30.29 8.88 29.15
CA ASP A 132 30.67 10.17 28.60
C ASP A 132 31.32 9.95 27.23
N VAL A 133 30.75 10.56 26.18
CA VAL A 133 31.25 10.53 24.80
C VAL A 133 31.49 11.96 24.32
N PRO A 134 32.17 12.20 23.18
CA PRO A 134 32.39 13.55 22.68
C PRO A 134 31.07 14.33 22.53
N LYS A 135 31.04 15.57 23.02
CA LYS A 135 29.85 16.44 22.92
C LYS A 135 29.60 16.87 21.48
N GLY A 136 28.35 17.23 21.16
CA GLY A 136 28.01 17.85 19.89
C GLY A 136 27.93 16.91 18.68
N LEU A 137 28.25 15.62 18.84
CA LEU A 137 28.04 14.60 17.80
C LEU A 137 26.60 14.60 17.28
N ASP A 138 26.45 14.27 16.00
CA ASP A 138 25.16 14.24 15.30
C ASP A 138 24.92 12.81 14.80
N PHE A 139 24.14 12.04 15.55
CA PHE A 139 23.79 10.68 15.19
C PHE A 139 22.43 10.30 15.76
N ASP A 140 21.68 9.52 14.98
CA ASP A 140 20.36 9.00 15.32
C ASP A 140 20.29 7.46 15.23
N GLY A 141 21.45 6.83 14.99
CA GLY A 141 21.67 5.39 15.04
C GLY A 141 22.79 5.03 16.00
N LEU A 142 22.51 4.09 16.91
CA LEU A 142 23.49 3.45 17.77
C LEU A 142 23.48 1.96 17.49
N PHE A 143 24.65 1.36 17.31
CA PHE A 143 24.82 -0.06 17.04
C PHE A 143 25.66 -0.67 18.14
N VAL A 144 25.19 -1.80 18.67
CA VAL A 144 25.89 -2.58 19.70
C VAL A 144 26.09 -3.99 19.15
N ASP A 145 27.35 -4.39 19.02
CA ASP A 145 27.76 -5.65 18.37
C ASP A 145 27.11 -5.86 16.98
N GLY A 146 27.04 -4.78 16.20
CA GLY A 146 26.51 -4.77 14.84
C GLY A 146 24.97 -4.74 14.74
N LYS A 147 24.25 -4.66 15.85
CA LYS A 147 22.78 -4.55 15.87
C LYS A 147 22.33 -3.14 16.21
N ARG A 148 21.46 -2.56 15.40
CA ARG A 148 20.83 -1.27 15.68
C ARG A 148 20.04 -1.34 17.00
N GLN A 149 20.23 -0.34 17.84
CA GLN A 149 19.52 -0.15 19.11
C GLN A 149 18.38 0.85 18.94
N ILE A 150 17.38 0.76 19.82
CA ILE A 150 16.13 1.52 19.73
C ILE A 150 16.34 2.89 20.36
N LEU A 151 16.00 3.97 19.65
CA LEU A 151 15.98 5.29 20.27
C LEU A 151 14.84 5.31 21.29
N ALA A 152 15.11 5.78 22.51
CA ALA A 152 14.14 5.76 23.62
C ALA A 152 12.79 6.32 23.19
N ARG A 153 11.71 5.55 23.38
CA ARG A 153 10.41 5.81 22.71
C ARG A 153 9.20 5.45 23.55
N TYR A 154 8.09 6.12 23.23
CA TYR A 154 6.76 5.80 23.73
C TYR A 154 5.77 5.57 22.58
N PRO A 155 5.02 4.46 22.59
CA PRO A 155 5.20 3.29 23.46
C PRO A 155 6.51 2.54 23.17
N ASN A 156 6.87 1.66 24.09
CA ASN A 156 7.98 0.72 23.93
C ASN A 156 7.81 -0.15 22.68
N TYR A 157 8.94 -0.51 22.08
CA TYR A 157 8.99 -1.31 20.86
C TYR A 157 8.33 -2.68 21.03
N ASP A 158 7.41 -3.00 20.13
CA ASP A 158 6.75 -4.30 19.99
C ASP A 158 6.65 -4.67 18.51
N ARG A 159 7.45 -5.66 18.08
CA ARG A 159 7.45 -6.14 16.69
C ARG A 159 6.12 -6.77 16.27
N SER A 160 5.28 -7.20 17.22
CA SER A 160 3.98 -7.79 16.91
C SER A 160 2.88 -6.75 16.71
N ALA A 161 3.14 -5.49 17.04
CA ALA A 161 2.19 -4.41 16.81
C ALA A 161 2.00 -4.17 15.30
N SER A 162 0.75 -3.96 14.89
CA SER A 162 0.38 -3.80 13.48
C SER A 162 0.95 -2.52 12.84
N ARG A 163 1.23 -1.48 13.62
CA ARG A 163 1.71 -0.18 13.14
C ARG A 163 2.87 0.33 13.99
N LEU A 164 3.87 0.90 13.30
CA LEU A 164 5.04 1.58 13.88
C LEU A 164 5.78 0.79 14.97
N GLU A 165 5.65 -0.54 14.97
CA GLU A 165 6.29 -1.44 15.94
C GLU A 165 6.01 -1.01 17.40
N GLY A 166 4.79 -0.54 17.67
CA GLY A 166 4.34 -0.04 18.96
C GLY A 166 3.82 1.39 18.85
N SER A 167 2.51 1.58 18.89
CA SER A 167 1.86 2.88 18.69
C SER A 167 0.73 3.12 19.68
N THR A 168 0.36 4.38 19.87
CA THR A 168 -0.76 4.82 20.71
C THR A 168 -1.65 5.81 19.95
N SER A 169 -2.75 6.26 20.57
CA SER A 169 -3.52 7.39 20.05
C SER A 169 -2.77 8.72 20.23
N LEU A 170 -3.05 9.71 19.37
CA LEU A 170 -2.50 11.06 19.52
C LEU A 170 -2.86 11.68 20.88
N ALA A 171 -4.07 11.43 21.39
CA ALA A 171 -4.51 11.95 22.69
C ALA A 171 -3.65 11.41 23.83
N ASP A 172 -3.35 10.11 23.83
CA ASP A 172 -2.52 9.49 24.86
C ASP A 172 -1.06 9.98 24.78
N LEU A 173 -0.53 10.16 23.57
CA LEU A 173 0.81 10.74 23.38
C LEU A 173 0.88 12.16 23.95
N GLN A 174 -0.14 12.98 23.72
CA GLN A 174 -0.22 14.35 24.22
C GLN A 174 -0.30 14.41 25.76
N ALA A 175 -1.01 13.46 26.37
CA ALA A 175 -1.07 13.32 27.82
C ALA A 175 0.26 12.84 28.40
N ARG A 176 0.88 11.80 27.80
CA ARG A 176 2.18 11.26 28.23
C ARG A 176 3.27 12.32 28.22
N SER A 177 3.30 13.14 27.16
CA SER A 177 4.32 14.17 26.96
C SER A 177 4.28 15.34 27.95
N ALA A 178 3.29 15.41 28.84
CA ALA A 178 3.29 16.37 29.95
C ALA A 178 4.43 16.10 30.95
N GLY A 179 4.97 14.87 30.98
CA GLY A 179 6.09 14.48 31.84
C GLY A 179 7.48 14.75 31.27
N TRP A 180 7.60 15.24 30.03
CA TRP A 180 8.90 15.41 29.36
C TRP A 180 9.54 16.74 29.72
N ALA A 181 10.79 16.71 30.19
CA ALA A 181 11.54 17.93 30.50
C ALA A 181 11.99 18.68 29.24
N HIS A 182 12.29 17.95 28.17
CA HIS A 182 12.78 18.48 26.89
C HIS A 182 11.95 17.98 25.71
N PRO A 183 10.65 18.34 25.63
CA PRO A 183 9.76 17.83 24.57
C PRO A 183 10.19 18.22 23.16
N ASN A 184 10.99 19.27 23.00
CA ASN A 184 11.56 19.72 21.73
C ASN A 184 12.66 18.79 21.17
N THR A 185 13.08 17.77 21.92
CA THR A 185 13.98 16.72 21.42
C THR A 185 13.21 15.57 20.76
N ALA A 186 11.90 15.46 21.03
CA ALA A 186 11.07 14.39 20.53
C ALA A 186 10.94 14.45 19.01
N LEU A 187 11.00 13.27 18.40
CA LEU A 187 10.63 13.03 17.01
C LEU A 187 9.36 12.19 17.03
N VAL A 188 8.33 12.59 16.30
CA VAL A 188 7.04 11.88 16.29
C VAL A 188 6.84 11.23 14.93
N ARG A 189 6.52 9.94 14.92
CA ARG A 189 6.04 9.24 13.73
C ARG A 189 4.57 8.92 13.88
N ALA A 190 3.81 9.11 12.83
CA ALA A 190 2.40 8.76 12.74
C ALA A 190 2.13 7.98 11.46
N MET A 191 1.01 7.27 11.41
CA MET A 191 0.46 6.77 10.14
C MET A 191 -0.38 7.86 9.47
N HIS A 192 -0.40 7.87 8.13
CA HIS A 192 -1.36 8.65 7.34
C HIS A 192 -2.79 8.34 7.83
N CYS A 193 -3.71 9.32 7.83
CA CYS A 193 -5.08 9.09 8.30
C CYS A 193 -5.86 8.09 7.41
N GLY A 194 -5.38 7.90 6.18
CA GLY A 194 -5.75 6.90 5.19
C GLY A 194 -4.95 5.57 5.27
N ASP A 195 -3.98 5.46 6.18
CA ASP A 195 -3.00 4.35 6.27
C ASP A 195 -2.12 4.18 5.00
N TRP A 196 -2.04 5.22 4.18
CA TRP A 196 -1.24 5.32 2.95
C TRP A 196 0.19 5.82 3.20
N GLY A 197 0.89 5.22 4.16
CA GLY A 197 2.25 5.59 4.53
C GLY A 197 2.38 6.26 5.91
N SER A 198 3.52 6.88 6.17
CA SER A 198 3.81 7.59 7.43
C SER A 198 3.70 9.10 7.30
N PHE A 199 3.62 9.76 8.46
CA PHE A 199 3.96 11.17 8.64
C PHE A 199 4.99 11.31 9.77
N GLY A 200 6.13 11.91 9.46
CA GLY A 200 7.14 12.35 10.42
C GLY A 200 6.89 13.79 10.88
N PHE A 201 7.10 14.06 12.17
CA PHE A 201 7.04 15.40 12.73
C PHE A 201 8.24 15.69 13.62
N THR A 202 8.81 16.88 13.44
CA THR A 202 9.67 17.50 14.45
C THR A 202 8.82 18.23 15.48
N VAL A 203 9.36 18.44 16.69
CA VAL A 203 8.65 19.10 17.78
C VAL A 203 9.41 20.33 18.27
N SER A 204 8.74 21.47 18.35
CA SER A 204 9.36 22.73 18.85
C SER A 204 9.22 22.88 20.37
N GLY A 205 8.26 22.20 20.99
CA GLY A 205 7.95 22.26 22.41
C GLY A 205 6.50 21.89 22.70
N ARG A 206 5.90 22.50 23.72
CA ARG A 206 4.47 22.37 24.05
C ARG A 206 3.76 23.72 23.98
N THR A 207 2.55 23.72 23.43
CA THR A 207 1.62 24.84 23.37
C THR A 207 0.23 24.36 23.79
N ASN A 208 -0.40 25.04 24.77
CA ASN A 208 -1.75 24.70 25.28
C ASN A 208 -1.94 23.20 25.59
N ASP A 209 -1.01 22.63 26.37
CA ASP A 209 -0.97 21.22 26.76
C ASP A 209 -0.81 20.21 25.62
N LYS A 210 -0.33 20.65 24.44
CA LYS A 210 -0.04 19.78 23.30
C LYS A 210 1.37 20.02 22.77
N LEU A 211 2.02 18.98 22.26
CA LEU A 211 3.22 19.07 21.43
C LEU A 211 2.92 19.93 20.21
N ASP A 212 3.78 20.90 19.95
CA ASP A 212 3.78 21.70 18.73
C ASP A 212 4.58 20.95 17.66
N MET A 213 3.86 20.36 16.70
CA MET A 213 4.37 19.36 15.74
C MET A 213 4.43 19.93 14.32
N HIS A 214 5.55 19.67 13.63
CA HIS A 214 5.82 20.19 12.29
C HIS A 214 6.12 19.05 11.31
N PHE A 215 5.21 18.84 10.35
CA PHE A 215 5.32 17.79 9.35
C PHE A 215 6.55 17.95 8.45
N VAL A 216 7.30 16.86 8.25
CA VAL A 216 8.59 16.86 7.53
C VAL A 216 8.47 16.66 6.02
N GLY A 217 7.32 16.23 5.51
CA GLY A 217 7.09 16.06 4.07
C GLY A 217 7.25 14.63 3.54
N ASP A 218 7.35 13.60 4.39
CA ASP A 218 7.57 12.19 4.01
C ASP A 218 6.36 11.49 3.35
N ASN A 219 5.38 12.25 2.88
CA ASN A 219 4.19 11.78 2.18
C ASN A 219 3.63 12.89 1.28
N ASN A 220 3.08 12.53 0.10
CA ASN A 220 2.59 13.49 -0.90
C ASN A 220 1.09 13.84 -0.78
N ARG A 221 0.37 13.27 0.20
CA ARG A 221 -1.08 13.52 0.43
C ARG A 221 -1.45 14.08 1.82
N PRO A 222 -0.67 15.00 2.43
CA PRO A 222 -0.95 15.47 3.79
C PRO A 222 -2.27 16.27 3.91
N GLN A 223 -2.75 16.90 2.84
CA GLN A 223 -3.95 17.74 2.85
C GLN A 223 -5.22 16.92 3.05
N ASP A 224 -5.25 15.64 2.67
CA ASP A 224 -6.36 14.71 2.94
C ASP A 224 -6.56 14.53 4.45
N CYS A 225 -5.48 14.73 5.20
CA CYS A 225 -5.45 14.68 6.65
C CYS A 225 -5.51 16.06 7.31
N GLY A 226 -5.72 17.14 6.54
CA GLY A 226 -5.72 18.51 7.06
C GLY A 226 -4.34 18.97 7.56
N ILE A 227 -3.27 18.47 6.94
CA ILE A 227 -1.87 18.79 7.27
C ILE A 227 -1.26 19.55 6.09
N SER A 228 -0.33 20.45 6.39
CA SER A 228 0.53 21.13 5.43
C SER A 228 1.99 20.92 5.80
N LEU A 229 2.91 21.08 4.85
CA LEU A 229 4.35 21.07 5.15
C LEU A 229 4.68 22.06 6.28
N GLY A 230 5.42 21.61 7.29
CA GLY A 230 5.74 22.39 8.50
C GLY A 230 4.57 22.64 9.45
N GLY A 231 3.35 22.26 9.09
CA GLY A 231 2.16 22.29 9.93
C GLY A 231 1.79 20.90 10.45
N GLY A 232 0.75 20.81 11.27
CA GLY A 232 0.34 19.57 11.93
C GLY A 232 -0.40 19.88 13.22
N PRO A 233 -0.96 18.89 13.94
CA PRO A 233 -0.94 17.43 13.75
C PRO A 233 -2.15 16.89 12.95
N GLY A 234 -2.97 17.78 12.35
CA GLY A 234 -4.15 17.42 11.55
C GLY A 234 -4.97 16.23 12.09
N ARG A 235 -5.44 15.38 11.19
CA ARG A 235 -5.89 14.01 11.48
C ARG A 235 -4.71 13.08 11.23
N VAL A 236 -4.45 12.14 12.12
CA VAL A 236 -3.43 11.11 11.92
C VAL A 236 -3.95 9.77 12.39
N GLY A 237 -3.38 8.69 11.86
CA GLY A 237 -3.54 7.35 12.41
C GLY A 237 -2.75 7.17 13.72
N PRO A 238 -2.46 5.92 14.11
CA PRO A 238 -1.65 5.64 15.30
C PRO A 238 -0.28 6.35 15.26
N VAL A 239 0.19 6.76 16.44
CA VAL A 239 1.42 7.57 16.61
C VAL A 239 2.40 6.94 17.60
N MET A 240 3.68 7.31 17.49
CA MET A 240 4.71 7.08 18.49
C MET A 240 5.62 8.31 18.59
N ALA A 241 6.30 8.49 19.72
CA ALA A 241 7.40 9.44 19.84
C ALA A 241 8.69 8.74 20.24
N GLU A 242 9.81 9.23 19.73
CA GLU A 242 11.15 8.75 20.04
C GLU A 242 12.08 9.92 20.36
N ASN A 243 13.29 9.61 20.81
CA ASN A 243 14.32 10.57 21.21
C ASN A 243 13.99 11.35 22.50
N VAL A 244 13.34 10.69 23.47
CA VAL A 244 12.97 11.30 24.76
C VAL A 244 13.63 10.54 25.91
N LEU A 245 14.46 11.22 26.71
CA LEU A 245 15.21 10.58 27.81
C LEU A 245 14.30 9.93 28.86
N GLU A 246 13.15 10.56 29.15
CA GLU A 246 12.17 10.06 30.12
C GLU A 246 11.51 8.76 29.67
N GLU A 247 11.54 8.45 28.38
CA GLU A 247 11.01 7.21 27.81
C GLU A 247 12.08 6.12 27.67
N LEU A 248 13.30 6.33 28.20
CA LEU A 248 14.33 5.29 28.27
C LEU A 248 14.00 4.33 29.43
N ASP A 249 13.15 3.35 29.17
CA ASP A 249 12.64 2.44 30.20
C ASP A 249 12.58 0.95 29.80
N ALA A 250 12.91 0.60 28.56
CA ALA A 250 12.95 -0.78 28.06
C ALA A 250 14.36 -1.24 27.60
N PRO A 251 14.65 -2.56 27.66
CA PRO A 251 15.91 -3.10 27.14
C PRO A 251 16.09 -2.84 25.64
N GLY A 252 17.30 -2.46 25.24
CA GLY A 252 17.65 -2.09 23.86
C GLY A 252 17.52 -0.59 23.59
N GLU A 253 16.92 0.17 24.50
CA GLU A 253 16.74 1.61 24.31
C GLU A 253 17.98 2.42 24.67
N TRP A 254 18.18 3.53 23.96
CA TRP A 254 19.25 4.49 24.23
C TRP A 254 18.79 5.95 24.02
N HIS A 255 19.52 6.87 24.63
CA HIS A 255 19.35 8.32 24.44
C HIS A 255 20.71 9.01 24.54
N TYR A 256 20.95 10.02 23.70
CA TYR A 256 22.18 10.82 23.73
C TYR A 256 21.88 12.30 23.96
N ASP A 257 22.35 12.84 25.08
CA ASP A 257 22.30 14.28 25.33
C ASP A 257 23.48 14.97 24.65
N ARG A 258 23.19 15.58 23.50
CA ARG A 258 24.18 16.29 22.67
C ARG A 258 24.88 17.44 23.39
N SER A 259 24.21 18.08 24.35
CA SER A 259 24.73 19.25 25.07
C SER A 259 25.74 18.86 26.16
N THR A 260 25.51 17.73 26.82
CA THR A 260 26.37 17.23 27.90
C THR A 260 27.36 16.16 27.43
N GLY A 261 27.12 15.51 26.29
CA GLY A 261 27.91 14.37 25.83
C GLY A 261 27.56 13.06 26.55
N GLN A 262 26.43 13.00 27.25
CA GLN A 262 26.02 11.83 28.00
C GLN A 262 25.23 10.86 27.12
N LEU A 263 25.79 9.67 26.88
CA LEU A 263 25.09 8.56 26.25
C LEU A 263 24.48 7.67 27.35
N SER A 264 23.17 7.44 27.30
CA SER A 264 22.43 6.53 28.19
C SER A 264 21.93 5.31 27.40
N TYR A 265 22.02 4.13 27.98
CA TYR A 265 21.66 2.87 27.32
C TYR A 265 21.12 1.84 28.33
N TYR A 266 20.02 1.18 27.99
CA TYR A 266 19.54 0.00 28.71
C TYR A 266 19.92 -1.25 27.93
N PRO A 267 21.00 -1.97 28.29
CA PRO A 267 21.42 -3.17 27.58
C PRO A 267 20.37 -4.30 27.63
N PRO A 268 20.06 -4.96 26.50
CA PRO A 268 19.35 -6.23 26.47
C PRO A 268 20.05 -7.31 27.28
N ALA A 269 19.29 -8.32 27.71
CA ALA A 269 19.85 -9.49 28.38
C ALA A 269 20.92 -10.17 27.51
N GLY A 270 22.06 -10.51 28.11
CA GLY A 270 23.16 -11.20 27.44
C GLY A 270 24.23 -10.31 26.81
N ILE A 271 23.99 -8.99 26.71
CA ILE A 271 25.03 -8.04 26.31
C ILE A 271 25.92 -7.71 27.51
N ASP A 272 27.24 -7.77 27.31
CA ASP A 272 28.26 -7.28 28.25
C ASP A 272 28.78 -5.92 27.73
N PRO A 273 28.27 -4.79 28.24
CA PRO A 273 28.59 -3.47 27.69
C PRO A 273 30.07 -3.10 27.80
N ALA A 274 30.84 -3.75 28.69
CA ALA A 274 32.28 -3.53 28.81
C ALA A 274 33.10 -4.17 27.67
N LYS A 275 32.50 -5.10 26.92
CA LYS A 275 33.14 -5.81 25.79
C LYS A 275 32.48 -5.52 24.44
N ALA A 276 31.27 -4.97 24.47
CA ALA A 276 30.51 -4.70 23.28
C ALA A 276 31.17 -3.62 22.41
N THR A 277 31.09 -3.80 21.10
CA THR A 277 31.48 -2.78 20.13
C THR A 277 30.32 -1.81 19.97
N VAL A 278 30.56 -0.52 20.20
CA VAL A 278 29.55 0.55 20.10
C VAL A 278 29.89 1.45 18.93
N GLN A 279 28.96 1.62 17.99
CA GLN A 279 29.14 2.43 16.78
C GLN A 279 27.97 3.39 16.58
N THR A 280 28.26 4.59 16.07
CA THR A 280 27.24 5.60 15.72
C THR A 280 26.82 5.47 14.25
N ALA A 281 25.90 6.34 13.79
CA ALA A 281 25.62 6.59 12.38
C ALA A 281 25.58 8.09 12.13
N GLU A 282 26.54 8.63 11.38
CA GLU A 282 26.78 10.09 11.28
C GLU A 282 26.78 10.63 9.85
N GLN A 283 27.07 9.79 8.86
CA GLN A 283 26.98 10.14 7.44
C GLN A 283 25.67 9.58 6.86
N ASP A 284 25.02 10.34 6.01
CA ASP A 284 23.87 9.91 5.20
C ASP A 284 24.31 9.16 3.92
N GLN A 285 25.47 9.52 3.37
CA GLN A 285 26.03 8.96 2.13
C GLN A 285 27.42 8.37 2.36
N LEU A 286 27.74 7.27 1.68
CA LEU A 286 29.05 6.63 1.75
C LEU A 286 29.81 6.78 0.44
N ILE A 287 29.12 6.55 -0.68
CA ILE A 287 29.66 6.71 -2.03
C ILE A 287 28.77 7.66 -2.82
N THR A 288 29.41 8.61 -3.52
CA THR A 288 28.74 9.46 -4.50
C THR A 288 29.47 9.32 -5.83
N VAL A 289 28.74 9.05 -6.91
CA VAL A 289 29.26 9.02 -8.28
C VAL A 289 28.48 10.05 -9.08
N THR A 290 29.13 11.17 -9.38
CA THR A 290 28.42 12.36 -9.89
C THR A 290 29.04 12.85 -11.19
N GLY A 291 28.27 12.82 -12.27
CA GLY A 291 28.54 13.56 -13.49
C GLY A 291 28.01 15.00 -13.42
N ASP A 292 28.60 15.88 -14.20
CA ASP A 292 28.20 17.30 -14.20
C ASP A 292 26.82 17.52 -14.86
N SER A 293 26.46 16.68 -15.83
CA SER A 293 25.20 16.75 -16.57
C SER A 293 24.99 15.48 -17.41
N SER A 294 23.83 15.35 -18.05
CA SER A 294 23.57 14.32 -19.06
C SER A 294 24.57 14.31 -20.23
N ALA A 295 25.22 15.43 -20.54
CA ALA A 295 26.26 15.49 -21.58
C ALA A 295 27.67 15.15 -21.07
N ARG A 296 27.89 15.17 -19.75
CA ARG A 296 29.16 14.84 -19.08
C ARG A 296 28.91 13.91 -17.89
N PRO A 297 28.45 12.68 -18.13
CA PRO A 297 28.17 11.75 -17.05
C PRO A 297 29.45 11.21 -16.41
N ALA A 298 29.40 10.82 -15.15
CA ALA A 298 30.40 9.91 -14.59
C ALA A 298 30.11 8.50 -15.08
N HIS A 299 31.11 7.76 -15.56
CA HIS A 299 30.85 6.55 -16.32
C HIS A 299 31.87 5.42 -16.15
N ASP A 300 31.45 4.19 -16.45
CA ASP A 300 32.31 3.00 -16.48
C ASP A 300 33.06 2.76 -15.15
N ILE A 301 32.31 2.73 -14.04
CA ILE A 301 32.81 2.50 -12.67
C ILE A 301 32.03 1.32 -12.08
N ALA A 302 32.71 0.41 -11.38
CA ALA A 302 32.05 -0.72 -10.72
C ALA A 302 32.49 -0.88 -9.28
N PHE A 303 31.55 -1.16 -8.39
CA PHE A 303 31.76 -1.51 -6.99
C PHE A 303 31.35 -2.95 -6.72
N SER A 304 32.14 -3.69 -5.95
CA SER A 304 31.79 -5.07 -5.61
C SER A 304 32.28 -5.56 -4.24
N GLY A 305 31.44 -6.35 -3.57
CA GLY A 305 31.81 -7.07 -2.35
C GLY A 305 31.90 -6.22 -1.08
N PHE A 306 31.29 -5.04 -1.06
CA PHE A 306 31.32 -4.16 0.12
C PHE A 306 30.12 -4.41 1.03
N ARG A 307 30.30 -4.16 2.33
CA ARG A 307 29.20 -3.92 3.28
C ARG A 307 29.08 -2.42 3.51
N PHE A 308 27.93 -1.85 3.16
CA PHE A 308 27.55 -0.47 3.44
C PHE A 308 26.74 -0.46 4.74
N ALA A 309 27.17 0.30 5.74
CA ALA A 309 26.54 0.29 7.06
C ALA A 309 26.61 1.65 7.76
N HIS A 310 25.78 1.77 8.81
CA HIS A 310 25.83 2.87 9.78
C HIS A 310 25.60 4.26 9.16
N THR A 311 24.57 4.40 8.32
CA THR A 311 24.14 5.71 7.82
C THR A 311 23.05 6.34 8.69
N HIS A 312 23.07 7.67 8.74
CA HIS A 312 22.09 8.51 9.43
C HIS A 312 20.69 8.33 8.82
N ARG A 313 19.62 8.58 9.57
CA ARG A 313 18.26 8.56 8.99
C ARG A 313 18.03 9.77 8.10
N THR A 314 17.31 9.56 7.01
CA THR A 314 16.83 10.62 6.13
C THR A 314 15.56 11.31 6.67
N LEU A 315 14.73 10.59 7.46
CA LEU A 315 13.37 10.97 7.89
C LEU A 315 13.21 12.28 8.71
N PHE A 316 14.27 12.95 9.17
CA PHE A 316 14.13 14.21 9.94
C PHE A 316 15.18 15.28 9.64
N GLY A 317 16.28 14.91 8.97
CA GLY A 317 17.39 15.83 8.68
C GLY A 317 17.39 16.37 7.25
N GLU A 318 16.52 15.85 6.39
CA GLU A 318 16.58 16.06 4.95
C GLU A 318 15.30 16.66 4.37
N THR A 319 15.41 17.18 3.16
CA THR A 319 14.25 17.73 2.43
C THR A 319 13.63 16.63 1.57
N PHE A 320 12.36 16.37 1.84
CA PHE A 320 11.53 15.52 1.00
C PHE A 320 11.06 16.27 -0.26
N GLU A 321 11.23 15.63 -1.40
CA GLU A 321 10.67 16.04 -2.69
C GLU A 321 9.47 15.14 -3.01
N PRO A 322 8.26 15.70 -3.12
CA PRO A 322 7.12 14.94 -3.61
C PRO A 322 7.30 14.58 -5.08
N LEU A 323 6.95 13.35 -5.43
CA LEU A 323 7.15 12.81 -6.78
C LEU A 323 5.84 12.83 -7.58
N ALA A 324 5.82 13.66 -8.61
CA ALA A 324 4.69 13.81 -9.52
C ALA A 324 3.34 13.87 -8.76
N LYS A 325 2.32 13.18 -9.28
CA LYS A 325 1.03 12.99 -8.61
C LYS A 325 0.91 11.67 -7.86
N GLY A 326 1.97 10.86 -7.75
CA GLY A 326 1.94 9.66 -6.93
C GLY A 326 2.00 10.00 -5.44
N ASP A 327 1.96 9.00 -4.57
CA ASP A 327 1.88 9.25 -3.13
C ASP A 327 3.27 9.33 -2.45
N TRP A 328 4.37 9.08 -3.16
CA TRP A 328 5.72 9.12 -2.59
C TRP A 328 6.26 10.55 -2.48
N SER A 329 6.99 10.75 -1.39
CA SER A 329 8.01 11.79 -1.31
C SER A 329 9.35 11.12 -1.08
N VAL A 330 10.41 11.64 -1.69
CA VAL A 330 11.76 11.05 -1.56
C VAL A 330 12.78 12.08 -1.13
N VAL A 331 13.78 11.61 -0.40
CA VAL A 331 15.03 12.33 -0.19
C VAL A 331 16.01 11.93 -1.28
N ARG A 332 16.60 12.90 -2.01
CA ARG A 332 17.63 12.63 -3.03
C ARG A 332 19.02 12.35 -2.42
N LYS A 333 19.08 11.42 -1.47
CA LYS A 333 20.29 10.88 -0.85
C LYS A 333 20.14 9.39 -0.59
N ALA A 334 21.26 8.68 -0.65
CA ALA A 334 21.36 7.26 -0.39
C ALA A 334 22.79 6.91 0.04
N ALA A 335 22.98 5.73 0.66
CA ALA A 335 24.31 5.23 0.98
C ALA A 335 25.22 5.17 -0.26
N VAL A 336 24.65 4.81 -1.41
CA VAL A 336 25.28 4.93 -2.74
C VAL A 336 24.41 5.81 -3.64
N HIS A 337 24.90 7.00 -3.99
CA HIS A 337 24.19 7.95 -4.84
C HIS A 337 24.87 8.08 -6.20
N LEU A 338 24.13 7.75 -7.25
CA LEU A 338 24.52 7.81 -8.65
C LEU A 338 23.75 8.96 -9.29
N LYS A 339 24.45 10.04 -9.67
CA LYS A 339 23.83 11.22 -10.27
C LYS A 339 24.48 11.55 -11.60
N ASN A 340 23.69 11.64 -12.67
CA ASN A 340 24.22 11.85 -14.02
C ASN A 340 25.29 10.79 -14.37
N THR A 341 24.89 9.53 -14.37
CA THR A 341 25.78 8.37 -14.51
C THR A 341 25.53 7.58 -15.79
N ARG A 342 26.54 6.80 -16.19
CA ARG A 342 26.42 5.83 -17.28
C ARG A 342 27.28 4.60 -17.04
N ARG A 343 26.70 3.40 -17.14
CA ARG A 343 27.40 2.12 -16.93
C ARG A 343 28.15 2.08 -15.60
N VAL A 344 27.47 2.49 -14.54
CA VAL A 344 27.92 2.30 -13.16
C VAL A 344 27.29 1.02 -12.61
N THR A 345 28.10 0.15 -12.02
CA THR A 345 27.64 -1.13 -11.48
C THR A 345 27.86 -1.22 -9.98
N ILE A 346 26.83 -1.60 -9.24
CA ILE A 346 26.91 -1.97 -7.81
C ILE A 346 26.55 -3.45 -7.70
N ALA A 347 27.51 -4.29 -7.30
CA ALA A 347 27.33 -5.73 -7.35
C ALA A 347 27.78 -6.49 -6.09
N GLY A 348 27.11 -7.60 -5.77
CA GLY A 348 27.60 -8.55 -4.78
C GLY A 348 27.86 -7.94 -3.40
N SER A 349 27.15 -6.88 -3.05
CA SER A 349 27.37 -6.07 -1.84
C SER A 349 26.21 -6.24 -0.84
N MET A 350 26.45 -5.86 0.40
CA MET A 350 25.47 -5.88 1.47
C MET A 350 25.16 -4.45 1.92
N PHE A 351 23.90 -4.08 1.94
CA PHE A 351 23.35 -2.87 2.54
C PHE A 351 22.72 -3.32 3.86
N ASP A 352 23.27 -2.86 4.96
CA ASP A 352 23.02 -3.42 6.29
C ASP A 352 22.54 -2.36 7.26
N GLN A 353 21.25 -2.44 7.57
CA GLN A 353 20.60 -1.59 8.55
C GLN A 353 20.92 -0.12 8.29
N LEU A 354 20.73 0.37 7.06
CA LEU A 354 20.96 1.77 6.72
C LEU A 354 19.91 2.68 7.35
N GLY A 355 20.23 3.96 7.55
CA GLY A 355 19.28 4.94 8.08
C GLY A 355 18.26 5.45 7.05
N GLY A 356 18.59 5.38 5.76
CA GLY A 356 17.76 5.87 4.66
C GLY A 356 17.87 4.95 3.45
N ASN A 357 17.88 5.52 2.23
CA ASN A 357 17.91 4.74 1.00
C ASN A 357 19.23 3.99 0.78
N GLY A 358 19.15 2.81 0.16
CA GLY A 358 20.32 1.99 -0.20
C GLY A 358 21.09 2.56 -1.39
N VAL A 359 20.49 2.47 -2.58
CA VAL A 359 21.02 3.04 -3.84
C VAL A 359 20.01 4.04 -4.42
N LEU A 360 20.50 5.19 -4.86
CA LEU A 360 19.71 6.17 -5.63
C LEU A 360 20.34 6.43 -6.99
N ILE A 361 19.58 6.26 -8.06
CA ILE A 361 19.88 6.71 -9.42
C ILE A 361 19.07 8.00 -9.66
N ASP A 362 19.77 9.13 -9.78
CA ASP A 362 19.23 10.49 -9.74
C ASP A 362 19.51 11.24 -11.05
N GLY A 363 18.45 11.67 -11.73
CA GLY A 363 18.56 12.45 -12.98
C GLY A 363 18.98 11.56 -14.15
N TYR A 364 20.02 11.95 -14.91
CA TYR A 364 20.50 11.13 -16.03
C TYR A 364 21.12 9.83 -15.50
N GLY A 365 20.54 8.69 -15.88
CA GLY A 365 21.13 7.35 -15.69
C GLY A 365 21.07 6.61 -17.01
N ASP A 366 22.12 5.89 -17.39
CA ASP A 366 22.20 5.19 -18.67
C ASP A 366 22.95 3.87 -18.50
N HIS A 367 22.24 2.74 -18.59
CA HIS A 367 22.82 1.41 -18.43
C HIS A 367 23.49 1.16 -17.06
N ASP A 368 22.99 1.77 -15.98
CA ASP A 368 23.45 1.47 -14.63
C ASP A 368 22.85 0.14 -14.13
N VAL A 369 23.62 -0.60 -13.32
CA VAL A 369 23.31 -1.99 -12.95
C VAL A 369 23.46 -2.21 -11.45
N ILE A 370 22.39 -2.67 -10.81
CA ILE A 370 22.34 -3.07 -9.41
C ILE A 370 22.08 -4.58 -9.36
N ARG A 371 23.12 -5.40 -9.10
CA ARG A 371 22.98 -6.86 -9.19
C ARG A 371 23.54 -7.68 -8.03
N GLY A 372 22.84 -8.75 -7.66
CA GLY A 372 23.35 -9.72 -6.70
C GLY A 372 23.65 -9.12 -5.32
N ASN A 373 23.01 -8.02 -4.95
CA ASN A 373 23.17 -7.37 -3.66
C ASN A 373 22.16 -7.91 -2.65
N ARG A 374 22.44 -7.68 -1.37
CA ARG A 374 21.57 -7.98 -0.25
C ARG A 374 21.27 -6.70 0.51
N PHE A 375 19.99 -6.36 0.67
CA PHE A 375 19.51 -5.22 1.43
C PHE A 375 18.72 -5.75 2.63
N GLU A 376 19.07 -5.30 3.83
CA GLU A 376 18.44 -5.76 5.05
C GLU A 376 18.19 -4.64 6.04
N GLN A 377 16.93 -4.48 6.43
CA GLN A 377 16.54 -3.58 7.51
C GLN A 377 16.94 -2.12 7.26
N ASP A 378 16.94 -1.73 5.99
CA ASP A 378 17.24 -0.36 5.59
C ASP A 378 16.08 0.58 5.97
N GLY A 379 16.43 1.82 6.27
CA GLY A 379 15.51 2.79 6.87
C GLY A 379 14.41 3.29 5.94
N ALA A 380 14.67 3.26 4.64
CA ALA A 380 13.79 3.74 3.57
C ALA A 380 13.80 2.75 2.39
N THR A 381 13.81 3.23 1.15
CA THR A 381 13.78 2.40 -0.05
C THR A 381 15.15 1.82 -0.40
N ASP A 382 15.23 0.53 -0.75
CA ASP A 382 16.50 -0.13 -1.06
C ASP A 382 17.11 0.39 -2.38
N VAL A 383 16.30 0.50 -3.44
CA VAL A 383 16.70 1.04 -4.74
C VAL A 383 15.70 2.10 -5.25
N GLN A 384 16.15 3.35 -5.32
CA GLN A 384 15.42 4.48 -5.86
C GLN A 384 15.90 4.79 -7.28
N ILE A 385 14.99 4.84 -8.26
CA ILE A 385 15.28 5.17 -9.66
C ILE A 385 14.40 6.38 -10.02
N VAL A 386 14.97 7.58 -9.96
CA VAL A 386 14.18 8.83 -9.97
C VAL A 386 14.81 9.85 -10.91
N GLY A 387 14.10 10.14 -12.01
CA GLY A 387 14.46 11.21 -12.93
C GLY A 387 14.27 12.62 -12.37
N SER A 388 14.62 13.61 -13.18
CA SER A 388 14.35 15.01 -12.87
C SER A 388 12.93 15.39 -13.28
N SER A 389 12.21 16.10 -12.41
CA SER A 389 10.91 16.71 -12.75
C SER A 389 11.00 17.64 -13.96
N SER A 390 12.17 18.25 -14.22
CA SER A 390 12.39 19.07 -15.42
C SER A 390 12.38 18.29 -16.74
N ALA A 391 12.55 16.97 -16.69
CA ALA A 391 12.47 16.09 -17.86
C ALA A 391 11.01 15.77 -18.22
N VAL A 392 10.05 15.98 -17.32
CA VAL A 392 8.63 15.70 -17.53
C VAL A 392 7.91 16.89 -18.17
N ARG A 393 7.05 16.62 -19.14
CA ARG A 393 6.19 17.65 -19.77
C ARG A 393 4.94 17.83 -18.91
N ASN A 394 4.51 19.08 -18.72
CA ASN A 394 3.36 19.42 -17.87
C ASN A 394 3.44 18.77 -16.47
N TYR A 395 4.64 18.76 -15.88
CA TYR A 395 4.88 18.18 -14.57
C TYR A 395 3.97 18.78 -13.50
N SER A 396 3.32 17.92 -12.73
CA SER A 396 2.54 18.28 -11.54
C SER A 396 3.40 17.99 -10.32
N HIS A 397 3.58 18.96 -9.42
CA HIS A 397 4.55 18.80 -8.32
C HIS A 397 4.04 17.98 -7.15
N ASN A 398 2.73 17.84 -7.02
CA ASN A 398 2.09 17.03 -5.99
C ASN A 398 0.71 16.55 -6.48
N TYR A 399 0.07 15.70 -5.70
CA TYR A 399 -1.26 15.14 -5.97
C TYR A 399 -2.35 16.21 -6.28
N TYR A 400 -2.28 17.37 -5.63
CA TYR A 400 -3.30 18.43 -5.67
C TYR A 400 -3.06 19.47 -6.78
N ASP A 401 -1.94 19.39 -7.49
CA ASP A 401 -1.62 20.35 -8.54
C ASP A 401 -2.46 20.11 -9.80
N ASP A 402 -3.12 21.16 -10.28
CA ASP A 402 -3.79 21.17 -11.58
C ASP A 402 -2.93 21.86 -12.63
N VAL A 403 -2.33 21.05 -13.52
CA VAL A 403 -1.54 21.54 -14.66
C VAL A 403 -2.41 21.55 -15.90
N ALA A 404 -2.28 22.56 -16.77
CA ALA A 404 -2.94 22.57 -18.07
C ALA A 404 -2.11 21.79 -19.09
N VAL A 405 -2.74 20.97 -19.94
CA VAL A 405 -2.08 20.27 -21.06
C VAL A 405 -1.98 21.20 -22.27
N ASP A 406 -0.84 21.88 -22.38
CA ASP A 406 -0.48 22.74 -23.52
C ASP A 406 0.67 22.16 -24.37
N ASP A 407 1.44 21.20 -23.84
CA ASP A 407 2.49 20.47 -24.57
C ASP A 407 2.03 19.03 -24.84
N VAL A 408 1.76 18.74 -26.12
CA VAL A 408 1.33 17.42 -26.62
C VAL A 408 2.45 16.67 -27.35
N GLN A 409 3.71 17.04 -27.14
CA GLN A 409 4.83 16.25 -27.65
C GLN A 409 4.98 14.95 -26.85
N PRO A 410 5.27 13.82 -27.54
CA PRO A 410 5.52 12.55 -26.87
C PRO A 410 6.87 12.55 -26.15
N GLY A 411 6.91 11.85 -25.02
CA GLY A 411 8.14 11.53 -24.32
C GLY A 411 8.74 12.70 -23.52
N PRO A 412 9.99 12.51 -23.06
CA PRO A 412 10.66 13.46 -22.17
C PRO A 412 10.97 14.80 -22.87
N LYS A 413 11.14 15.84 -22.05
CA LYS A 413 11.60 17.18 -22.45
C LYS A 413 13.13 17.28 -22.52
N THR A 414 13.84 16.58 -21.64
CA THR A 414 15.31 16.55 -21.57
C THR A 414 15.80 15.11 -21.41
N ASN A 415 17.12 14.90 -21.41
CA ASN A 415 17.70 13.58 -21.16
C ASN A 415 17.90 13.26 -19.68
N ASP A 416 17.46 14.10 -18.75
CA ASP A 416 17.79 13.98 -17.32
C ASP A 416 16.87 12.99 -16.58
N TYR A 417 16.83 11.77 -17.10
CA TYR A 417 16.08 10.65 -16.56
C TYR A 417 16.87 9.32 -16.68
N PRO A 418 16.61 8.33 -15.80
CA PRO A 418 17.19 7.00 -15.89
C PRO A 418 16.62 6.21 -17.05
N ARG A 419 17.49 5.50 -17.78
CA ARG A 419 17.10 4.58 -18.86
C ARG A 419 18.00 3.35 -18.93
N ASP A 420 17.45 2.26 -19.46
CA ASP A 420 18.15 0.98 -19.63
C ASP A 420 18.75 0.45 -18.31
N ILE A 421 18.05 0.67 -17.20
CA ILE A 421 18.52 0.33 -15.86
C ILE A 421 18.23 -1.14 -15.56
N GLN A 422 19.18 -1.84 -14.93
CA GLN A 422 18.99 -3.23 -14.52
C GLN A 422 19.08 -3.40 -13.01
N VAL A 423 18.03 -3.95 -12.41
CA VAL A 423 18.01 -4.38 -11.01
C VAL A 423 17.80 -5.89 -11.00
N THR A 424 18.87 -6.66 -10.80
CA THR A 424 18.85 -8.11 -11.08
C THR A 424 19.42 -8.98 -9.96
N GLY A 425 18.68 -10.02 -9.56
CA GLY A 425 19.19 -11.05 -8.65
C GLY A 425 19.48 -10.54 -7.25
N ASN A 426 18.80 -9.49 -6.79
CA ASN A 426 18.98 -8.94 -5.45
C ASN A 426 18.06 -9.63 -4.44
N LEU A 427 18.48 -9.65 -3.18
CA LEU A 427 17.67 -10.04 -2.03
C LEU A 427 17.38 -8.79 -1.20
N MET A 428 16.11 -8.45 -1.02
CA MET A 428 15.65 -7.25 -0.33
C MET A 428 14.66 -7.64 0.77
N HIS A 429 15.00 -7.32 2.02
CA HIS A 429 14.25 -7.81 3.18
C HIS A 429 14.09 -6.75 4.26
N ASP A 430 12.87 -6.58 4.75
CA ASP A 430 12.53 -5.71 5.89
C ASP A 430 12.98 -4.24 5.69
N MET A 431 12.85 -3.67 4.49
CA MET A 431 13.14 -2.24 4.27
C MET A 431 12.08 -1.33 4.93
N GLY A 432 12.28 -0.01 4.89
CA GLY A 432 11.31 0.95 5.45
C GLY A 432 11.17 0.89 6.99
N GLN A 433 12.28 0.69 7.70
CA GLN A 433 12.28 0.67 9.17
C GLN A 433 11.83 2.03 9.77
N PHE A 434 12.05 3.13 9.04
CA PHE A 434 11.67 4.47 9.46
C PHE A 434 10.58 5.06 8.56
N GLU A 435 10.83 5.14 7.26
CA GLU A 435 9.89 5.68 6.27
C GLU A 435 8.89 4.59 5.88
N LYS A 436 7.59 4.80 6.12
CA LYS A 436 6.55 3.80 5.78
C LYS A 436 5.94 3.99 4.39
N GLN A 437 6.32 5.08 3.72
CA GLN A 437 6.07 5.31 2.29
C GLN A 437 7.33 4.92 1.49
N SER A 438 7.69 3.63 1.54
CA SER A 438 8.93 3.08 0.99
C SER A 438 8.70 1.70 0.36
N SER A 439 9.67 1.24 -0.43
CA SER A 439 9.62 -0.03 -1.16
C SER A 439 11.00 -0.67 -1.30
N GLY A 440 11.07 -1.92 -1.77
CA GLY A 440 12.36 -2.48 -2.21
C GLY A 440 12.86 -1.74 -3.45
N ILE A 441 11.97 -1.50 -4.42
CA ILE A 441 12.31 -0.74 -5.63
C ILE A 441 11.23 0.32 -5.88
N ASN A 442 11.65 1.55 -6.12
CA ASN A 442 10.78 2.63 -6.57
C ASN A 442 11.27 3.19 -7.91
N ILE A 443 10.35 3.32 -8.86
CA ILE A 443 10.61 3.82 -10.22
C ILE A 443 9.75 5.06 -10.46
N ALA A 444 10.40 6.16 -10.83
CA ALA A 444 9.73 7.41 -11.16
C ALA A 444 10.48 8.11 -12.30
N MET A 445 9.75 8.72 -13.24
CA MET A 445 10.32 9.54 -14.31
C MET A 445 11.46 8.84 -15.06
N SER A 446 11.25 7.62 -15.53
CA SER A 446 12.30 6.69 -16.00
C SER A 446 11.88 5.90 -17.22
N ARG A 447 12.78 5.25 -17.96
CA ARG A 447 12.40 4.42 -19.12
C ARG A 447 13.14 3.09 -19.10
N ASP A 448 12.56 2.02 -19.64
CA ASP A 448 13.28 0.77 -19.93
C ASP A 448 14.03 0.20 -18.72
N VAL A 449 13.39 0.23 -17.54
CA VAL A 449 13.91 -0.37 -16.31
C VAL A 449 13.56 -1.86 -16.30
N THR A 450 14.58 -2.72 -16.19
CA THR A 450 14.43 -4.16 -16.04
C THR A 450 14.61 -4.55 -14.58
N VAL A 451 13.59 -5.20 -14.01
CA VAL A 451 13.65 -5.78 -12.66
C VAL A 451 13.52 -7.30 -12.79
N ASP A 452 14.64 -8.00 -12.64
CA ASP A 452 14.73 -9.42 -12.99
C ASP A 452 15.26 -10.29 -11.84
N ARG A 453 14.58 -11.39 -11.51
CA ARG A 453 15.06 -12.40 -10.53
C ARG A 453 15.35 -11.86 -9.14
N ASN A 454 14.66 -10.83 -8.68
CA ASN A 454 14.80 -10.34 -7.32
C ASN A 454 13.83 -11.07 -6.38
N THR A 455 14.23 -11.21 -5.12
CA THR A 455 13.33 -11.60 -4.03
C THR A 455 13.15 -10.40 -3.12
N ILE A 456 11.92 -9.92 -2.99
CA ILE A 456 11.57 -8.73 -2.20
C ILE A 456 10.47 -9.09 -1.20
N ASP A 457 10.76 -8.91 0.09
CA ASP A 457 9.80 -9.19 1.16
C ASP A 457 9.94 -8.27 2.38
N GLY A 458 8.89 -8.24 3.21
CA GLY A 458 8.89 -7.46 4.46
C GLY A 458 8.70 -5.96 4.28
N SER A 459 8.22 -5.51 3.12
CA SER A 459 7.99 -4.08 2.85
C SER A 459 6.81 -3.52 3.66
N PRO A 460 6.91 -2.31 4.25
CA PRO A 460 5.80 -1.66 4.93
C PRO A 460 4.68 -1.26 3.96
N ARG A 461 5.02 -1.00 2.70
CA ARG A 461 4.09 -0.72 1.59
C ARG A 461 4.41 -1.61 0.39
N ALA A 462 4.44 -1.09 -0.84
CA ALA A 462 4.71 -1.90 -2.01
C ALA A 462 6.11 -2.54 -1.92
N CYS A 463 6.28 -3.76 -2.42
CA CYS A 463 7.62 -4.30 -2.64
C CYS A 463 8.27 -3.61 -3.85
N LEU A 464 7.48 -3.30 -4.88
CA LEU A 464 7.89 -2.53 -6.05
C LEU A 464 6.83 -1.47 -6.37
N ASN A 465 7.26 -0.21 -6.44
CA ASN A 465 6.41 0.94 -6.73
C ASN A 465 6.76 1.55 -8.10
N PHE A 466 5.73 1.87 -8.88
CA PHE A 466 5.80 2.80 -10.00
C PHE A 466 5.09 4.09 -9.59
N GLU A 467 5.87 5.13 -9.34
CA GLU A 467 5.33 6.40 -8.91
C GLU A 467 4.57 7.13 -10.01
N ASP A 468 4.96 6.83 -11.26
CA ASP A 468 4.33 7.27 -12.48
C ASP A 468 4.61 6.23 -13.59
N GLY A 469 3.87 6.32 -14.70
CA GLY A 469 4.10 5.47 -15.88
C GLY A 469 5.12 6.02 -16.87
N THR A 470 5.71 7.19 -16.61
CA THR A 470 6.59 7.84 -17.58
C THR A 470 7.93 7.13 -17.62
N TRP A 471 8.52 6.77 -18.76
CA TRP A 471 8.01 6.72 -20.14
C TRP A 471 7.74 5.29 -20.64
N GLY A 472 7.59 4.36 -19.71
CA GLY A 472 7.25 2.97 -19.99
C GLY A 472 8.43 2.12 -20.43
N GLY A 473 8.12 1.00 -21.10
CA GLY A 473 9.09 -0.01 -21.53
C GLY A 473 9.73 -0.81 -20.37
N HIS A 474 9.22 -0.64 -19.16
CA HIS A 474 9.69 -1.39 -17.99
C HIS A 474 9.36 -2.88 -18.13
N ASP A 475 10.27 -3.73 -17.68
CA ASP A 475 10.17 -5.18 -17.77
C ASP A 475 10.41 -5.81 -16.39
N ILE A 476 9.31 -6.19 -15.73
CA ILE A 476 9.31 -6.75 -14.38
C ILE A 476 9.10 -8.26 -14.49
N LYS A 477 10.15 -9.04 -14.25
CA LYS A 477 10.09 -10.48 -14.49
C LYS A 477 10.88 -11.38 -13.56
N ASN A 478 10.44 -12.63 -13.47
CA ASN A 478 11.10 -13.68 -12.70
C ASN A 478 11.26 -13.34 -11.21
N ASN A 479 10.48 -12.43 -10.64
CA ASN A 479 10.65 -12.00 -9.24
C ASN A 479 9.77 -12.83 -8.28
N ASP A 480 10.20 -12.91 -7.02
CA ASP A 480 9.36 -13.31 -5.89
C ASP A 480 9.01 -12.05 -5.08
N LEU A 481 7.72 -11.73 -4.95
CA LEU A 481 7.24 -10.59 -4.16
C LEU A 481 6.18 -11.04 -3.15
N PHE A 482 6.50 -10.95 -1.85
CA PHE A 482 5.61 -11.46 -0.81
C PHE A 482 5.79 -10.72 0.52
N ASN A 483 4.81 -10.86 1.42
CA ASN A 483 4.80 -10.14 2.70
C ASN A 483 5.05 -8.63 2.51
N CYS A 484 4.42 -8.04 1.49
CA CYS A 484 4.42 -6.61 1.25
C CYS A 484 3.23 -5.97 1.99
N VAL A 485 3.21 -4.64 2.12
CA VAL A 485 2.13 -3.86 2.74
C VAL A 485 1.89 -4.29 4.20
N GLN A 486 2.98 -4.53 4.93
CA GLN A 486 2.91 -5.07 6.31
C GLN A 486 2.51 -4.02 7.35
N SER A 487 2.72 -2.74 7.05
CA SER A 487 2.50 -1.64 7.99
C SER A 487 1.52 -0.59 7.47
N THR A 488 0.99 -0.74 6.26
CA THR A 488 0.09 0.23 5.60
C THR A 488 -1.12 -0.52 5.03
N GLY A 489 -2.01 0.15 4.29
CA GLY A 489 -3.18 -0.49 3.66
C GLY A 489 -3.51 0.11 2.29
N ASP A 490 -4.42 -0.52 1.54
CA ASP A 490 -4.85 -0.04 0.20
C ASP A 490 -3.66 0.12 -0.77
N ASN A 491 -2.98 -1.00 -1.04
CA ASN A 491 -1.82 -1.11 -1.92
C ASN A 491 -1.59 -2.59 -2.29
N GLY A 492 -0.68 -2.87 -3.23
CA GLY A 492 -0.31 -4.23 -3.64
C GLY A 492 1.16 -4.56 -3.42
N SER A 493 1.57 -5.80 -3.70
CA SER A 493 2.99 -6.15 -3.77
C SER A 493 3.71 -5.38 -4.88
N ILE A 494 3.02 -5.19 -6.01
CA ILE A 494 3.32 -4.13 -6.98
C ILE A 494 2.23 -3.09 -6.85
N ASN A 495 2.62 -1.81 -6.86
CA ASN A 495 1.69 -0.71 -7.03
C ASN A 495 2.18 0.24 -8.12
N ALA A 496 1.23 0.83 -8.84
CA ALA A 496 1.49 1.79 -9.88
C ALA A 496 0.47 2.93 -9.85
N TRP A 497 0.94 4.15 -10.10
CA TRP A 497 0.08 5.26 -10.50
C TRP A 497 0.38 5.65 -11.94
N GLY A 498 -0.68 5.88 -12.72
CA GLY A 498 -0.61 6.42 -14.08
C GLY A 498 -1.21 7.82 -14.18
N ARG A 499 -1.08 8.61 -13.11
CA ARG A 499 -1.61 9.97 -12.96
C ARG A 499 -0.85 11.01 -13.82
N SER A 500 -0.64 10.67 -15.10
CA SER A 500 0.05 11.44 -16.13
C SER A 500 -0.78 12.63 -16.59
N ARG A 501 -0.38 13.33 -17.67
CA ARG A 501 -1.00 14.60 -18.07
C ARG A 501 -2.50 14.51 -18.38
N PHE A 502 -3.04 13.33 -18.71
CA PHE A 502 -4.46 13.15 -18.98
C PHE A 502 -5.33 13.13 -17.70
N TRP A 503 -4.75 12.79 -16.55
CA TRP A 503 -5.48 12.42 -15.34
C TRP A 503 -5.72 13.62 -14.41
N ALA A 504 -6.91 13.69 -13.81
CA ALA A 504 -7.27 14.71 -12.82
C ALA A 504 -7.70 14.08 -11.48
N SER A 505 -7.53 14.81 -10.39
CA SER A 505 -7.93 14.36 -9.04
C SER A 505 -9.43 14.51 -8.77
N ALA A 506 -10.19 15.12 -9.70
CA ALA A 506 -11.60 15.44 -9.54
C ALA A 506 -12.46 14.88 -10.67
N GLY A 507 -13.51 14.12 -10.31
CA GLY A 507 -14.57 13.75 -11.24
C GLY A 507 -14.36 12.46 -12.05
N ASN A 508 -13.23 11.74 -11.88
CA ASN A 508 -12.94 10.51 -12.65
C ASN A 508 -13.90 9.34 -12.37
N ASN A 509 -14.72 9.41 -11.32
CA ASN A 509 -15.68 8.36 -11.00
C ASN A 509 -17.01 8.47 -11.79
N GLN A 510 -17.04 9.15 -12.95
CA GLN A 510 -18.22 9.26 -13.82
C GLN A 510 -18.04 8.37 -15.06
N LEU A 511 -18.78 7.26 -15.13
CA LEU A 511 -18.41 6.08 -15.94
C LEU A 511 -19.43 5.69 -17.02
N GLY A 512 -20.27 6.63 -17.46
CA GLY A 512 -21.24 6.36 -18.53
C GLY A 512 -20.58 6.32 -19.91
N PRO A 513 -21.18 5.65 -20.90
CA PRO A 513 -20.74 5.73 -22.29
C PRO A 513 -20.78 7.19 -22.77
N ASP A 514 -19.76 7.57 -23.55
CA ASP A 514 -19.59 8.92 -24.11
C ASP A 514 -19.52 10.04 -23.06
N THR A 515 -19.17 9.68 -21.81
CA THR A 515 -18.96 10.66 -20.74
C THR A 515 -17.65 11.39 -20.96
N GLU A 516 -17.73 12.72 -20.94
CA GLU A 516 -16.55 13.57 -20.82
C GLU A 516 -16.16 13.71 -19.35
N PHE A 517 -14.88 13.55 -19.04
CA PHE A 517 -14.34 13.77 -17.69
C PHE A 517 -13.35 14.93 -17.70
N GLU A 518 -13.19 15.59 -16.56
CA GLU A 518 -12.18 16.64 -16.45
C GLU A 518 -10.80 15.97 -16.49
N GLY A 519 -10.03 16.25 -17.55
CA GLY A 519 -8.61 15.97 -17.55
C GLY A 519 -7.85 17.06 -16.80
N SER A 520 -6.59 17.25 -17.16
CA SER A 520 -5.78 18.39 -16.77
C SER A 520 -6.57 19.72 -16.83
N LYS A 521 -6.42 20.59 -15.81
CA LYS A 521 -7.11 21.88 -15.61
C LYS A 521 -8.22 22.25 -16.62
N GLY A 522 -9.48 21.95 -16.27
CA GLY A 522 -10.68 22.53 -16.88
C GLY A 522 -10.94 22.13 -18.33
N THR A 523 -10.36 21.01 -18.78
CA THR A 523 -10.60 20.46 -20.11
C THR A 523 -11.28 19.11 -20.01
N LYS A 524 -12.50 19.04 -20.51
CA LYS A 524 -13.23 17.80 -20.70
C LYS A 524 -12.59 16.93 -21.77
N LEU A 525 -12.25 15.69 -21.43
CA LEU A 525 -11.67 14.69 -22.31
C LEU A 525 -12.67 13.56 -22.55
N THR A 526 -12.73 13.09 -23.79
CA THR A 526 -13.31 11.80 -24.15
C THR A 526 -12.28 10.68 -23.92
N ASP A 527 -12.74 9.43 -23.77
CA ASP A 527 -11.86 8.25 -23.66
C ASP A 527 -10.83 8.17 -24.80
N SER A 528 -11.23 8.50 -26.05
CA SER A 528 -10.29 8.52 -27.18
C SER A 528 -9.19 9.57 -27.04
N GLN A 529 -9.50 10.75 -26.49
CA GLN A 529 -8.51 11.80 -26.27
C GLN A 529 -7.58 11.43 -25.11
N ALA A 530 -8.12 10.86 -24.04
CA ALA A 530 -7.35 10.38 -22.90
C ALA A 530 -6.37 9.26 -23.29
N LYS A 531 -6.85 8.25 -24.03
CA LYS A 531 -6.02 7.19 -24.63
C LYS A 531 -4.88 7.74 -25.49
N HIS A 532 -5.15 8.81 -26.25
CA HIS A 532 -4.11 9.46 -27.04
C HIS A 532 -3.07 10.15 -26.16
N LEU A 533 -3.51 10.93 -25.17
CA LEU A 533 -2.62 11.69 -24.27
C LEU A 533 -1.77 10.77 -23.39
N MET A 534 -2.35 9.69 -22.83
CA MET A 534 -1.59 8.77 -21.99
C MET A 534 -0.44 8.10 -22.75
N LYS A 535 -0.61 7.82 -24.05
CA LYS A 535 0.44 7.25 -24.92
C LYS A 535 1.56 8.24 -25.27
N LEU A 536 1.38 9.54 -24.97
CA LEU A 536 2.48 10.51 -25.06
C LEU A 536 3.39 10.42 -23.83
N ASP A 537 2.86 9.92 -22.70
CA ASP A 537 3.57 9.77 -21.43
C ASP A 537 4.08 8.35 -21.22
N VAL A 538 3.33 7.32 -21.61
CA VAL A 538 3.75 5.91 -21.53
C VAL A 538 3.95 5.39 -22.95
N LEU A 539 5.14 5.61 -23.51
CA LEU A 539 5.43 5.40 -24.93
C LEU A 539 5.40 3.92 -25.33
N GLU A 540 5.94 3.09 -24.45
CA GLU A 540 6.05 1.65 -24.62
C GLU A 540 5.38 0.94 -23.45
N PRO A 541 4.74 -0.21 -23.68
CA PRO A 541 3.99 -0.89 -22.63
C PRO A 541 4.91 -1.31 -21.48
N ILE A 542 4.43 -1.14 -20.26
CA ILE A 542 5.06 -1.71 -19.07
C ILE A 542 4.64 -3.16 -18.93
N THR A 543 5.60 -4.08 -18.87
CA THR A 543 5.34 -5.52 -18.80
C THR A 543 5.62 -6.06 -17.40
N ILE A 544 4.64 -6.77 -16.84
CA ILE A 544 4.76 -7.54 -15.60
C ILE A 544 4.57 -9.01 -15.99
N GLU A 545 5.68 -9.74 -16.13
CA GLU A 545 5.65 -11.11 -16.64
C GLU A 545 6.37 -12.13 -15.76
N HIS A 546 5.83 -13.35 -15.64
CA HIS A 546 6.56 -14.46 -15.01
C HIS A 546 7.06 -14.15 -13.59
N ASN A 547 6.22 -13.50 -12.77
CA ASN A 547 6.50 -13.27 -11.36
C ASN A 547 5.63 -14.18 -10.49
N ARG A 548 6.08 -14.43 -9.26
CA ARG A 548 5.32 -15.16 -8.25
C ARG A 548 5.02 -14.26 -7.05
N PHE A 549 3.74 -14.17 -6.72
CA PHE A 549 3.23 -13.27 -5.70
C PHE A 549 2.57 -14.03 -4.57
N TRP A 550 2.70 -13.49 -3.36
CA TRP A 550 1.77 -13.80 -2.27
C TRP A 550 1.48 -12.51 -1.50
N HIS A 551 0.20 -12.14 -1.43
CA HIS A 551 -0.23 -10.90 -0.79
C HIS A 551 -1.41 -11.15 0.15
N ASP A 552 -1.34 -10.67 1.39
CA ASP A 552 -2.39 -10.82 2.41
C ASP A 552 -3.49 -9.76 2.31
N GLY A 553 -3.83 -9.40 1.08
CA GLY A 553 -4.81 -8.39 0.72
C GLY A 553 -5.55 -8.76 -0.56
N ASP A 554 -6.40 -7.86 -1.01
CA ASP A 554 -7.34 -8.15 -2.10
C ASP A 554 -6.66 -8.20 -3.47
N TRP A 555 -5.57 -7.44 -3.65
CA TRP A 555 -4.80 -7.37 -4.90
C TRP A 555 -3.29 -7.40 -4.65
N ALA A 556 -2.59 -8.32 -5.30
CA ALA A 556 -1.13 -8.39 -5.29
C ALA A 556 -0.50 -7.44 -6.33
N ILE A 557 -1.20 -7.21 -7.44
CA ILE A 557 -0.82 -6.24 -8.48
C ILE A 557 -1.87 -5.12 -8.45
N ASP A 558 -1.47 -3.95 -7.99
CA ASP A 558 -2.31 -2.76 -7.84
C ASP A 558 -2.00 -1.73 -8.93
N LEU A 559 -2.63 -1.86 -10.10
CA LEU A 559 -2.59 -0.80 -11.11
C LEU A 559 -3.63 0.24 -10.73
N ASP A 560 -3.22 1.15 -9.85
CA ASP A 560 -4.05 2.17 -9.24
C ASP A 560 -4.22 3.37 -10.19
N ASP A 561 -4.81 4.45 -9.70
CA ASP A 561 -5.26 5.63 -10.45
C ASP A 561 -4.51 5.91 -11.78
N GLY A 562 -5.22 5.81 -12.89
CA GLY A 562 -4.76 6.16 -14.24
C GLY A 562 -3.71 5.21 -14.84
N SER A 563 -3.32 4.14 -14.15
CA SER A 563 -2.30 3.20 -14.63
C SER A 563 -2.67 2.66 -16.01
N SER A 564 -1.82 2.92 -16.99
CA SER A 564 -2.16 2.84 -18.41
C SER A 564 -1.03 2.20 -19.23
N ASN A 565 -1.36 1.52 -20.32
CA ASN A 565 -0.41 0.84 -21.22
C ASN A 565 0.41 -0.27 -20.52
N TYR A 566 -0.28 -1.21 -19.86
CA TYR A 566 0.34 -2.34 -19.15
C TYR A 566 0.05 -3.69 -19.84
N VAL A 567 1.01 -4.61 -19.75
CA VAL A 567 0.84 -6.02 -20.11
C VAL A 567 1.19 -6.88 -18.89
N VAL A 568 0.18 -7.49 -18.28
CA VAL A 568 0.29 -8.37 -17.12
C VAL A 568 0.07 -9.80 -17.57
N LYS A 569 1.13 -10.60 -17.62
CA LYS A 569 1.03 -11.96 -18.17
C LYS A 569 1.90 -13.01 -17.49
N ASP A 570 1.54 -14.27 -17.63
CA ASP A 570 2.36 -15.40 -17.17
C ASP A 570 2.70 -15.34 -15.67
N ASN A 571 1.91 -14.65 -14.84
CA ASN A 571 2.18 -14.52 -13.42
C ASN A 571 1.47 -15.61 -12.61
N LEU A 572 2.12 -16.06 -11.54
CA LEU A 572 1.54 -16.95 -10.54
C LEU A 572 1.20 -16.15 -9.28
N VAL A 573 -0.08 -15.87 -9.07
CA VAL A 573 -0.59 -15.15 -7.90
C VAL A 573 -1.13 -16.17 -6.90
N LEU A 574 -0.32 -16.53 -5.91
CA LEU A 574 -0.64 -17.57 -4.90
C LEU A 574 -1.69 -17.11 -3.88
N LYS A 575 -1.81 -15.80 -3.70
CA LYS A 575 -2.83 -15.11 -2.90
C LYS A 575 -2.86 -13.64 -3.31
N GLY A 576 -4.07 -13.07 -3.33
CA GLY A 576 -4.35 -11.73 -3.81
C GLY A 576 -4.81 -11.74 -5.27
N GLY A 577 -5.24 -10.58 -5.75
CA GLY A 577 -5.78 -10.36 -7.09
C GLY A 577 -4.98 -9.38 -7.97
N ILE A 578 -5.62 -8.92 -9.05
CA ILE A 578 -5.09 -7.92 -9.97
C ILE A 578 -6.10 -6.79 -10.08
N LYS A 579 -5.72 -5.58 -9.69
CA LYS A 579 -6.56 -4.39 -9.77
C LYS A 579 -6.19 -3.55 -10.99
N LEU A 580 -7.23 -3.11 -11.69
CA LEU A 580 -7.20 -2.27 -12.88
C LEU A 580 -8.08 -1.05 -12.60
N ARG A 581 -7.48 0.05 -12.14
CA ARG A 581 -8.23 1.25 -11.76
C ARG A 581 -8.12 2.36 -12.80
N ASP A 582 -9.27 2.86 -13.27
CA ASP A 582 -9.49 4.06 -14.13
C ASP A 582 -8.37 4.46 -15.12
N GLY A 583 -7.75 3.46 -15.73
CA GLY A 583 -6.65 3.59 -16.68
C GLY A 583 -7.06 3.09 -18.05
N TYR A 584 -6.10 3.00 -18.97
CA TYR A 584 -6.39 2.70 -20.37
C TYR A 584 -5.42 1.67 -20.96
N VAL A 585 -5.92 0.86 -21.90
CA VAL A 585 -5.14 -0.06 -22.75
C VAL A 585 -4.24 -0.99 -21.93
N ARG A 586 -4.84 -1.78 -21.06
CA ARG A 586 -4.15 -2.80 -20.26
C ARG A 586 -4.53 -4.18 -20.73
N THR A 587 -3.58 -5.12 -20.69
CA THR A 587 -3.82 -6.51 -21.05
C THR A 587 -3.46 -7.42 -19.89
N VAL A 588 -4.44 -8.15 -19.35
CA VAL A 588 -4.27 -9.17 -18.32
C VAL A 588 -4.50 -10.53 -18.94
N GLN A 589 -3.43 -11.27 -19.20
CA GLN A 589 -3.55 -12.53 -19.91
C GLN A 589 -2.66 -13.65 -19.38
N ASN A 590 -3.13 -14.89 -19.50
CA ASN A 590 -2.31 -16.06 -19.21
C ASN A 590 -1.75 -16.13 -17.77
N ASN A 591 -2.44 -15.51 -16.81
CA ASN A 591 -2.07 -15.55 -15.39
C ASN A 591 -2.82 -16.69 -14.67
N ILE A 592 -2.24 -17.16 -13.56
CA ILE A 592 -2.89 -18.09 -12.63
C ILE A 592 -3.12 -17.38 -11.31
N LEU A 593 -4.39 -17.24 -10.91
CA LEU A 593 -4.79 -16.60 -9.66
C LEU A 593 -5.38 -17.65 -8.71
N VAL A 594 -4.84 -17.74 -7.50
CA VAL A 594 -5.33 -18.65 -6.45
C VAL A 594 -6.08 -17.86 -5.38
N ASN A 595 -7.38 -18.11 -5.28
CA ASN A 595 -8.35 -17.34 -4.48
C ASN A 595 -8.30 -15.82 -4.75
N GLY A 596 -7.78 -15.42 -5.89
CA GLY A 596 -7.67 -14.04 -6.32
C GLY A 596 -8.79 -13.65 -7.26
N SER A 597 -9.12 -12.35 -7.28
CA SER A 597 -10.03 -11.76 -8.25
C SER A 597 -9.27 -10.80 -9.17
N ILE A 598 -9.80 -10.58 -10.37
CA ILE A 598 -9.45 -9.42 -11.19
C ILE A 598 -10.50 -8.34 -10.90
N TYR A 599 -10.05 -7.09 -10.75
CA TYR A 599 -10.88 -5.95 -10.42
C TYR A 599 -10.80 -4.94 -11.56
N GLU A 600 -11.87 -4.80 -12.32
CA GLU A 600 -12.13 -3.58 -13.08
C GLU A 600 -12.78 -2.57 -12.10
N GLN A 601 -12.00 -1.58 -11.69
CA GLN A 601 -12.38 -0.63 -10.65
C GLN A 601 -12.46 0.78 -11.23
N VAL A 602 -13.64 1.40 -11.15
CA VAL A 602 -13.86 2.74 -11.70
C VAL A 602 -13.52 2.78 -13.20
N SER A 603 -13.83 1.70 -13.92
CA SER A 603 -13.38 1.50 -15.30
C SER A 603 -14.20 2.32 -16.29
N HIS A 604 -13.52 2.89 -17.27
CA HIS A 604 -14.17 3.67 -18.32
C HIS A 604 -14.80 2.74 -19.35
N SER A 605 -15.93 3.16 -19.93
CA SER A 605 -16.64 2.33 -20.91
C SER A 605 -15.78 1.94 -22.11
N ASP A 606 -14.82 2.79 -22.53
CA ASP A 606 -13.91 2.54 -23.64
C ASP A 606 -12.45 2.64 -23.20
N ASP A 607 -12.09 2.02 -22.08
CA ASP A 607 -10.70 1.99 -21.60
C ASP A 607 -9.73 1.22 -22.54
N GLY A 608 -10.26 0.22 -23.25
CA GLY A 608 -9.50 -0.63 -24.17
C GLY A 608 -8.80 -1.80 -23.50
N ASP A 609 -9.24 -2.18 -22.31
CA ASP A 609 -8.66 -3.31 -21.57
C ASP A 609 -9.01 -4.66 -22.21
N VAL A 610 -8.13 -5.64 -21.98
CA VAL A 610 -8.27 -7.01 -22.46
C VAL A 610 -7.92 -7.98 -21.33
N ILE A 611 -8.87 -8.80 -20.91
CA ILE A 611 -8.72 -9.82 -19.88
C ILE A 611 -9.06 -11.19 -20.47
N GLU A 612 -8.05 -11.97 -20.83
CA GLU A 612 -8.25 -13.27 -21.48
C GLU A 612 -7.24 -14.34 -21.10
N HIS A 613 -7.61 -15.60 -21.32
CA HIS A 613 -6.73 -16.75 -21.12
C HIS A 613 -6.23 -16.93 -19.69
N ASN A 614 -6.89 -16.37 -18.68
CA ASN A 614 -6.45 -16.54 -17.29
C ASN A 614 -7.07 -17.82 -16.68
N ILE A 615 -6.39 -18.40 -15.68
CA ILE A 615 -6.95 -19.45 -14.82
C ILE A 615 -7.19 -18.85 -13.44
N THR A 616 -8.42 -18.89 -12.94
CA THR A 616 -8.72 -18.50 -11.56
C THR A 616 -9.20 -19.69 -10.76
N LEU A 617 -8.60 -19.92 -9.60
CA LEU A 617 -9.03 -20.90 -8.63
C LEU A 617 -9.81 -20.21 -7.51
N GLY A 618 -11.01 -20.69 -7.21
CA GLY A 618 -11.91 -20.12 -6.19
C GLY A 618 -13.23 -19.62 -6.78
N GLY A 619 -14.12 -19.17 -5.89
CA GLY A 619 -15.52 -18.87 -6.25
C GLY A 619 -15.82 -17.48 -6.79
N LEU A 620 -14.84 -16.56 -6.81
CA LEU A 620 -15.04 -15.15 -7.17
C LEU A 620 -13.93 -14.63 -8.11
N PRO A 621 -13.95 -14.95 -9.41
CA PRO A 621 -12.95 -14.48 -10.38
C PRO A 621 -12.96 -12.96 -10.60
N TYR A 622 -14.11 -12.30 -10.49
CA TYR A 622 -14.24 -10.85 -10.71
C TYR A 622 -14.94 -10.19 -9.54
N ASN A 623 -14.36 -9.10 -9.04
CA ASN A 623 -14.91 -8.33 -7.94
C ASN A 623 -14.92 -6.82 -8.22
N ASN A 624 -15.58 -6.43 -9.31
CA ASN A 624 -15.56 -5.09 -9.85
C ASN A 624 -16.31 -4.10 -8.95
N VAL A 625 -15.98 -2.81 -9.08
CA VAL A 625 -16.61 -1.71 -8.32
C VAL A 625 -16.72 -0.48 -9.20
N LEU A 626 -17.91 0.14 -9.21
CA LEU A 626 -18.23 1.28 -10.06
C LEU A 626 -17.84 0.95 -11.51
N ASN A 627 -18.60 0.05 -12.12
CA ASN A 627 -18.40 -0.41 -13.49
C ASN A 627 -19.77 -0.70 -14.10
N ASP A 628 -19.92 -0.65 -15.42
CA ASP A 628 -21.16 -1.09 -16.08
C ASP A 628 -20.84 -2.04 -17.24
N PRO A 629 -20.93 -3.36 -17.01
CA PRO A 629 -20.66 -4.34 -18.05
C PRO A 629 -21.53 -4.19 -19.31
N LYS A 630 -22.70 -3.55 -19.22
CA LYS A 630 -23.62 -3.39 -20.37
C LYS A 630 -23.16 -2.32 -21.35
N THR A 631 -22.35 -1.38 -20.90
CA THR A 631 -21.85 -0.26 -21.70
C THR A 631 -20.35 -0.35 -21.96
N ALA A 632 -19.66 -1.28 -21.29
CA ALA A 632 -18.27 -1.64 -21.53
C ALA A 632 -18.00 -2.02 -23.00
N LYS A 633 -16.90 -1.51 -23.54
CA LYS A 633 -16.34 -1.78 -24.88
C LYS A 633 -15.00 -2.52 -24.81
N TYR A 634 -14.47 -2.72 -23.60
CA TYR A 634 -13.33 -3.58 -23.32
C TYR A 634 -13.70 -5.05 -23.40
N GLN A 635 -12.69 -5.93 -23.37
CA GLN A 635 -12.86 -7.34 -23.64
C GLN A 635 -12.53 -8.20 -22.42
N ILE A 636 -13.51 -8.99 -21.97
CA ILE A 636 -13.30 -10.06 -20.99
C ILE A 636 -13.83 -11.35 -21.61
N ASP A 637 -12.93 -12.27 -21.99
CA ASP A 637 -13.34 -13.53 -22.62
C ASP A 637 -12.26 -14.62 -22.53
N ARG A 638 -12.62 -15.88 -22.81
CA ARG A 638 -11.70 -17.03 -22.92
C ARG A 638 -10.88 -17.31 -21.65
N ASN A 639 -11.47 -17.10 -20.49
CA ASN A 639 -10.90 -17.42 -19.19
C ASN A 639 -11.39 -18.79 -18.69
N LEU A 640 -10.59 -19.46 -17.86
CA LEU A 640 -10.97 -20.69 -17.17
C LEU A 640 -11.21 -20.42 -15.68
N PHE A 641 -12.39 -20.79 -15.19
CA PHE A 641 -12.75 -20.68 -13.79
C PHE A 641 -12.88 -22.07 -13.14
N TRP A 642 -12.33 -22.24 -11.94
CA TRP A 642 -12.49 -23.49 -11.20
C TRP A 642 -12.65 -23.27 -9.70
N ASN A 643 -13.78 -23.75 -9.18
CA ASN A 643 -14.08 -23.69 -7.75
C ASN A 643 -14.31 -25.08 -7.15
N GLY A 644 -13.53 -26.09 -7.57
CA GLY A 644 -13.63 -27.45 -7.03
C GLY A 644 -14.98 -28.12 -7.30
N GLY A 645 -15.65 -27.77 -8.39
CA GLY A 645 -17.00 -28.24 -8.73
C GLY A 645 -18.12 -27.55 -7.94
N LEU A 646 -17.81 -26.48 -7.20
CA LEU A 646 -18.79 -25.62 -6.54
C LEU A 646 -19.17 -24.43 -7.43
N PRO A 647 -20.31 -23.75 -7.15
CA PRO A 647 -20.76 -22.59 -7.90
C PRO A 647 -19.71 -21.46 -8.01
N VAL A 648 -19.74 -20.72 -9.10
CA VAL A 648 -18.89 -19.54 -9.36
C VAL A 648 -19.77 -18.31 -9.49
N SER A 649 -19.38 -17.23 -8.83
CA SER A 649 -20.07 -15.93 -8.87
C SER A 649 -19.13 -14.82 -9.32
N VAL A 650 -19.70 -13.72 -9.80
CA VAL A 650 -18.99 -12.48 -10.11
C VAL A 650 -19.66 -11.31 -9.39
N ASN A 651 -18.91 -10.29 -9.04
CA ASN A 651 -19.47 -8.99 -8.68
C ASN A 651 -19.24 -8.03 -9.86
N PRO A 652 -20.29 -7.67 -10.62
CA PRO A 652 -20.13 -6.94 -11.88
C PRO A 652 -19.75 -5.47 -11.72
N ASP A 653 -20.15 -4.85 -10.60
CA ASP A 653 -20.13 -3.39 -10.41
C ASP A 653 -20.07 -2.93 -8.94
N GLY A 654 -20.02 -3.87 -7.99
CA GLY A 654 -20.04 -3.56 -6.56
C GLY A 654 -21.44 -3.66 -5.93
N SER A 655 -22.49 -3.86 -6.72
CA SER A 655 -23.88 -3.94 -6.24
C SER A 655 -24.27 -5.29 -5.63
N GLY A 656 -23.48 -6.34 -5.88
CA GLY A 656 -23.71 -7.67 -5.32
C GLY A 656 -23.27 -8.81 -6.23
N LEU A 657 -23.38 -10.04 -5.73
CA LEU A 657 -22.96 -11.23 -6.47
C LEU A 657 -24.01 -11.68 -7.49
N VAL A 658 -23.55 -12.01 -8.69
CA VAL A 658 -24.31 -12.64 -9.77
C VAL A 658 -23.73 -14.02 -10.06
N ARG A 659 -24.58 -15.02 -10.30
CA ARG A 659 -24.12 -16.36 -10.67
C ARG A 659 -23.55 -16.37 -12.08
N LEU A 660 -22.31 -16.81 -12.21
CA LEU A 660 -21.68 -17.15 -13.49
C LEU A 660 -21.88 -18.64 -13.80
N SER A 661 -21.81 -19.48 -12.77
CA SER A 661 -22.10 -20.91 -12.84
C SER A 661 -22.80 -21.36 -11.55
N SER A 662 -23.99 -21.91 -11.69
CA SER A 662 -24.77 -22.40 -10.55
C SER A 662 -24.45 -23.86 -10.19
N ASP A 663 -23.86 -24.62 -11.11
CA ASP A 663 -23.53 -26.05 -10.94
C ASP A 663 -22.03 -26.30 -10.73
N GLY A 664 -21.18 -25.28 -10.93
CA GLY A 664 -19.74 -25.39 -10.84
C GLY A 664 -19.08 -26.15 -12.00
N THR A 665 -19.82 -26.41 -13.09
CA THR A 665 -19.35 -27.23 -14.23
C THR A 665 -19.66 -26.62 -15.60
N SER A 666 -20.50 -25.60 -15.67
CA SER A 666 -20.81 -24.89 -16.92
C SER A 666 -21.16 -23.43 -16.68
N ILE A 667 -20.85 -22.56 -17.66
CA ILE A 667 -21.30 -21.16 -17.64
C ILE A 667 -22.82 -21.10 -17.87
N ASP A 668 -23.51 -20.31 -17.05
CA ASP A 668 -24.93 -20.03 -17.21
C ASP A 668 -25.16 -18.95 -18.29
N PRO A 669 -25.72 -19.30 -19.46
CA PRO A 669 -25.97 -18.33 -20.53
C PRO A 669 -27.04 -17.29 -20.16
N ALA A 670 -27.84 -17.54 -19.12
CA ALA A 670 -28.81 -16.58 -18.60
C ALA A 670 -28.20 -15.60 -17.58
N SER A 671 -26.92 -15.76 -17.22
CA SER A 671 -26.22 -14.84 -16.32
C SER A 671 -26.23 -13.42 -16.91
N PRO A 672 -26.62 -12.38 -16.13
CA PRO A 672 -26.50 -10.99 -16.53
C PRO A 672 -25.08 -10.59 -16.99
N TRP A 673 -24.04 -11.23 -16.47
CA TRP A 673 -22.65 -11.04 -16.89
C TRP A 673 -22.44 -11.47 -18.35
N VAL A 674 -22.90 -12.68 -18.67
CA VAL A 674 -22.81 -13.26 -20.02
C VAL A 674 -23.73 -12.52 -21.00
N ALA A 675 -24.92 -12.15 -20.55
CA ALA A 675 -25.86 -11.35 -21.34
C ALA A 675 -25.32 -9.95 -21.68
N ALA A 676 -24.41 -9.41 -20.86
CA ALA A 676 -23.68 -8.17 -21.13
C ALA A 676 -22.49 -8.36 -22.10
N GLY A 677 -22.21 -9.58 -22.54
CA GLY A 677 -21.14 -9.90 -23.48
C GLY A 677 -19.82 -10.32 -22.84
N MET A 678 -19.77 -10.45 -21.51
CA MET A 678 -18.57 -10.87 -20.78
C MET A 678 -18.47 -12.39 -20.70
N ASP A 679 -17.27 -12.94 -20.89
CA ASP A 679 -16.96 -14.37 -20.73
C ASP A 679 -17.84 -15.32 -21.58
N VAL A 680 -18.31 -14.85 -22.74
CA VAL A 680 -19.19 -15.63 -23.63
C VAL A 680 -18.56 -16.89 -24.20
N SER A 681 -17.23 -16.92 -24.31
CA SER A 681 -16.41 -18.04 -24.78
C SER A 681 -15.52 -18.63 -23.68
N SER A 682 -15.73 -18.25 -22.42
CA SER A 682 -14.99 -18.79 -21.27
C SER A 682 -15.54 -20.15 -20.84
N ALA A 683 -14.91 -20.79 -19.84
CA ALA A 683 -15.39 -22.07 -19.30
C ALA A 683 -15.28 -22.16 -17.78
N VAL A 684 -16.14 -22.99 -17.18
CA VAL A 684 -16.00 -23.46 -15.80
C VAL A 684 -15.68 -24.95 -15.84
N ALA A 685 -14.46 -25.35 -15.49
CA ALA A 685 -14.03 -26.74 -15.52
C ALA A 685 -12.73 -26.97 -14.72
N ASP A 686 -12.44 -28.22 -14.36
CA ASP A 686 -11.18 -28.61 -13.75
C ASP A 686 -10.00 -28.26 -14.70
N PRO A 687 -9.00 -27.49 -14.25
CA PRO A 687 -7.82 -27.14 -15.04
C PRO A 687 -6.97 -28.33 -15.45
N GLY A 688 -7.07 -29.48 -14.76
CA GLY A 688 -6.28 -30.66 -15.08
C GLY A 688 -4.79 -30.43 -14.82
N PHE A 689 -4.46 -29.94 -13.62
CA PHE A 689 -3.06 -29.77 -13.19
C PHE A 689 -2.30 -31.11 -13.23
N VAL A 690 -1.04 -31.06 -13.65
CA VAL A 690 -0.16 -32.23 -13.72
C VAL A 690 0.30 -32.64 -12.32
N ALA A 691 0.61 -31.66 -11.47
CA ALA A 691 0.92 -31.90 -10.07
C ALA A 691 -0.34 -32.33 -9.31
N LYS A 692 -0.19 -33.33 -8.43
CA LYS A 692 -1.29 -33.80 -7.58
C LYS A 692 -1.72 -32.74 -6.56
N ASP A 693 -0.75 -31.98 -6.04
CA ASP A 693 -0.95 -30.88 -5.12
C ASP A 693 -0.12 -29.67 -5.61
N PRO A 694 -0.68 -28.87 -6.52
CA PRO A 694 0.03 -27.75 -7.13
C PRO A 694 0.39 -26.66 -6.10
N ALA A 695 -0.39 -26.51 -5.03
CA ALA A 695 -0.12 -25.54 -3.97
C ALA A 695 1.08 -25.94 -3.09
N ASP A 696 1.23 -27.23 -2.80
CA ASP A 696 2.39 -27.75 -2.06
C ASP A 696 3.68 -27.72 -2.89
N SER A 697 3.58 -28.06 -4.18
CA SER A 697 4.74 -28.13 -5.09
C SER A 697 5.07 -26.81 -5.80
N TYR A 698 4.21 -25.80 -5.70
CA TYR A 698 4.24 -24.56 -6.51
C TYR A 698 4.18 -24.80 -8.03
N ASP A 699 3.67 -25.95 -8.46
CA ASP A 699 3.63 -26.33 -9.88
C ASP A 699 2.18 -26.40 -10.38
N PHE A 700 1.75 -25.30 -10.99
CA PHE A 700 0.41 -25.14 -11.56
C PHE A 700 0.37 -25.44 -13.06
N THR A 701 1.32 -26.24 -13.57
CA THR A 701 1.32 -26.68 -14.98
C THR A 701 0.06 -27.51 -15.28
N VAL A 702 -0.64 -27.20 -16.37
CA VAL A 702 -1.80 -27.97 -16.83
C VAL A 702 -1.46 -28.98 -17.93
N GLY A 703 -2.19 -30.09 -17.99
CA GLY A 703 -2.01 -31.12 -19.02
C GLY A 703 -2.43 -30.65 -20.42
N ALA A 704 -1.96 -31.35 -21.47
CA ALA A 704 -2.25 -31.00 -22.86
C ALA A 704 -3.75 -31.07 -23.25
N SER A 705 -4.55 -31.84 -22.50
CA SER A 705 -6.01 -31.93 -22.67
C SER A 705 -6.78 -30.96 -21.77
N SER A 706 -6.10 -30.05 -21.08
CA SER A 706 -6.73 -29.07 -20.19
C SER A 706 -7.69 -28.16 -20.98
N PRO A 707 -8.88 -27.84 -20.42
CA PRO A 707 -9.77 -26.82 -20.98
C PRO A 707 -9.08 -25.46 -21.14
N ALA A 708 -8.13 -25.12 -20.26
CA ALA A 708 -7.39 -23.86 -20.36
C ALA A 708 -6.61 -23.75 -21.68
N ILE A 709 -5.95 -24.85 -22.11
CA ILE A 709 -5.19 -24.89 -23.36
C ILE A 709 -6.13 -24.67 -24.57
N ALA A 710 -7.33 -25.24 -24.54
CA ALA A 710 -8.33 -25.06 -25.60
C ALA A 710 -8.83 -23.60 -25.67
N LEU A 711 -8.86 -22.90 -24.54
CA LEU A 711 -9.21 -21.49 -24.45
C LEU A 711 -8.07 -20.54 -24.84
N GLY A 712 -6.86 -21.04 -25.02
CA GLY A 712 -5.69 -20.25 -25.44
C GLY A 712 -4.62 -20.05 -24.36
N PHE A 713 -4.84 -20.56 -23.13
CA PHE A 713 -3.80 -20.57 -22.09
C PHE A 713 -2.56 -21.33 -22.59
N ARG A 714 -1.39 -20.84 -22.20
CA ARG A 714 -0.09 -21.44 -22.50
C ARG A 714 0.65 -21.64 -21.18
N ASN A 715 1.10 -22.87 -20.93
CA ASN A 715 1.97 -23.12 -19.79
C ASN A 715 3.22 -22.23 -19.87
N PHE A 716 3.57 -21.62 -18.74
CA PHE A 716 4.84 -20.95 -18.50
C PHE A 716 5.64 -21.71 -17.43
N ALA A 717 6.90 -21.36 -17.22
CA ALA A 717 7.74 -22.09 -16.27
C ALA A 717 7.29 -21.86 -14.82
N MET A 718 7.20 -22.92 -14.02
CA MET A 718 6.85 -22.83 -12.59
C MET A 718 8.10 -22.71 -11.70
N ASN A 719 9.22 -22.27 -12.28
CA ASN A 719 10.51 -22.15 -11.62
C ASN A 719 11.27 -20.91 -12.11
N GLY A 720 12.41 -20.62 -11.49
CA GLY A 720 13.23 -19.47 -11.89
C GLY A 720 12.74 -18.13 -11.33
N PHE A 721 11.72 -18.14 -10.46
CA PHE A 721 11.32 -17.00 -9.66
C PHE A 721 12.36 -16.69 -8.57
N GLY A 722 12.54 -15.40 -8.30
CA GLY A 722 13.34 -14.89 -7.22
C GLY A 722 14.85 -15.12 -7.35
N THR A 723 15.57 -14.66 -6.33
CA THR A 723 17.00 -14.92 -6.18
C THR A 723 17.21 -16.38 -5.76
N PRO A 724 18.08 -17.15 -6.44
CA PRO A 724 18.32 -18.55 -6.09
C PRO A 724 18.76 -18.73 -4.63
N GLY A 725 18.07 -19.62 -3.90
CA GLY A 725 18.37 -19.92 -2.50
C GLY A 725 17.78 -18.93 -1.49
N ALA A 726 17.06 -17.89 -1.95
CA ALA A 726 16.29 -17.02 -1.09
C ALA A 726 15.04 -17.73 -0.52
N GLN A 727 14.42 -17.07 0.47
CA GLN A 727 13.10 -17.49 0.95
C GLN A 727 12.08 -17.38 -0.18
N VAL A 728 11.18 -18.36 -0.23
CA VAL A 728 10.06 -18.38 -1.18
C VAL A 728 8.79 -17.83 -0.53
N PRO A 729 7.83 -17.33 -1.32
CA PRO A 729 6.53 -16.91 -0.82
C PRO A 729 5.82 -18.00 -0.01
N PRO A 730 4.94 -17.65 0.93
CA PRO A 730 4.07 -18.62 1.58
C PRO A 730 3.29 -19.47 0.57
N LYS A 731 2.97 -20.70 0.96
CA LYS A 731 2.18 -21.60 0.10
C LYS A 731 0.80 -21.02 -0.14
N ALA A 732 0.26 -21.26 -1.34
CA ALA A 732 -1.14 -20.99 -1.60
C ALA A 732 -2.02 -21.87 -0.72
N VAL A 733 -3.17 -21.33 -0.33
CA VAL A 733 -4.28 -22.12 0.22
C VAL A 733 -5.39 -21.99 -0.80
N ILE A 734 -5.90 -23.11 -1.32
CA ILE A 734 -7.03 -23.09 -2.26
C ILE A 734 -8.31 -23.24 -1.44
N ASP A 735 -9.20 -22.24 -1.47
CA ASP A 735 -10.42 -22.19 -0.67
C ASP A 735 -11.63 -22.36 -1.58
N TYR A 736 -11.97 -23.63 -1.85
CA TYR A 736 -13.16 -23.95 -2.63
C TYR A 736 -14.39 -23.85 -1.73
N ARG A 737 -15.21 -22.83 -2.01
CA ARG A 737 -16.46 -22.58 -1.30
C ARG A 737 -17.47 -21.90 -2.21
N ASP A 738 -18.75 -22.15 -1.95
CA ASP A 738 -19.80 -21.37 -2.60
C ASP A 738 -19.91 -19.99 -1.91
N VAL A 739 -19.25 -19.00 -2.49
CA VAL A 739 -19.28 -17.59 -2.03
C VAL A 739 -20.69 -16.98 -2.01
N GLY A 740 -21.65 -17.59 -2.72
CA GLY A 740 -23.06 -17.19 -2.71
C GLY A 740 -23.95 -18.00 -1.75
N ALA A 741 -23.52 -19.17 -1.26
CA ALA A 741 -24.23 -19.93 -0.22
C ALA A 741 -23.80 -19.51 1.19
N THR A 742 -22.59 -18.99 1.36
CA THR A 742 -22.15 -18.32 2.58
C THR A 742 -22.77 -16.94 2.69
N ALA A 743 -24.07 -16.85 2.96
CA ALA A 743 -24.61 -15.76 3.75
C ALA A 743 -24.84 -16.33 5.16
N PRO A 744 -23.84 -16.20 6.04
CA PRO A 744 -23.70 -14.94 6.78
C PRO A 744 -22.25 -14.63 7.20
N THR A 745 -21.61 -13.57 6.68
CA THR A 745 -20.54 -12.77 7.39
C THR A 745 -19.87 -11.68 6.55
N THR A 746 -20.11 -11.55 5.23
CA THR A 746 -20.07 -10.19 4.67
C THR A 746 -21.09 -9.38 5.47
N PRO A 747 -20.86 -8.11 5.86
CA PRO A 747 -21.94 -7.28 6.40
C PRO A 747 -23.05 -7.39 5.37
N GLN A 748 -24.07 -8.20 5.68
CA GLN A 748 -25.17 -8.46 4.76
C GLN A 748 -25.66 -7.06 4.43
N ALA A 749 -25.67 -6.71 3.15
CA ALA A 749 -26.02 -5.37 2.71
C ALA A 749 -27.46 -5.14 3.15
N GLN A 750 -27.63 -4.66 4.39
CA GLN A 750 -28.86 -4.52 5.13
C GLN A 750 -29.50 -3.26 4.55
N PRO A 751 -30.34 -3.44 3.51
CA PRO A 751 -30.67 -2.36 2.63
C PRO A 751 -31.70 -1.48 3.32
N GLU A 752 -31.60 -0.18 3.08
CA GLU A 752 -32.56 0.77 3.61
C GLU A 752 -32.82 1.89 2.62
N LYS A 753 -33.92 2.61 2.84
CA LYS A 753 -34.35 3.67 1.95
C LYS A 753 -34.08 5.03 2.56
N PHE A 754 -33.28 5.82 1.87
CA PHE A 754 -32.99 7.21 2.23
C PHE A 754 -33.40 8.14 1.08
N LEU A 755 -34.49 8.88 1.25
CA LEU A 755 -35.02 9.80 0.22
C LEU A 755 -35.23 9.14 -1.16
N GLY A 756 -35.55 7.85 -1.19
CA GLY A 756 -35.73 7.04 -2.39
C GLY A 756 -34.45 6.39 -2.95
N ALA A 757 -33.27 6.70 -2.40
CA ALA A 757 -32.04 5.95 -2.66
C ALA A 757 -32.02 4.64 -1.86
N THR A 758 -31.23 3.67 -2.33
CA THR A 758 -30.87 2.46 -1.58
C THR A 758 -29.54 2.71 -0.88
N ALA A 759 -29.51 2.56 0.44
CA ALA A 759 -28.32 2.71 1.26
C ALA A 759 -27.95 1.39 1.95
N ILE A 760 -26.65 1.15 2.14
CA ILE A 760 -26.07 -0.06 2.73
C ILE A 760 -24.78 0.27 3.52
N ASN A 761 -24.22 -0.73 4.22
CA ASN A 761 -22.83 -0.67 4.70
C ASN A 761 -21.86 -0.72 3.50
N ILE A 762 -20.62 -0.24 3.69
CA ILE A 762 -19.54 -0.47 2.71
C ILE A 762 -19.35 -1.99 2.51
N PRO A 763 -19.61 -2.53 1.31
CA PRO A 763 -19.78 -3.96 1.10
C PRO A 763 -18.45 -4.70 0.84
N SER A 764 -17.38 -3.98 0.51
CA SER A 764 -16.07 -4.58 0.20
C SER A 764 -14.93 -3.58 0.40
N LYS A 765 -13.69 -4.07 0.53
CA LYS A 765 -12.51 -3.21 0.53
C LYS A 765 -12.30 -2.50 -0.81
N ALA A 766 -12.77 -3.07 -1.92
CA ALA A 766 -12.73 -2.39 -3.22
C ALA A 766 -13.66 -1.14 -3.22
N VAL A 767 -14.85 -1.21 -2.62
CA VAL A 767 -15.69 0.00 -2.41
C VAL A 767 -15.01 0.96 -1.44
N GLN A 768 -14.46 0.45 -0.34
CA GLN A 768 -13.71 1.26 0.63
C GLN A 768 -12.54 2.04 -0.01
N SER A 769 -11.75 1.37 -0.86
CA SER A 769 -10.63 1.92 -1.63
C SER A 769 -11.11 2.98 -2.64
N SER A 770 -12.23 2.74 -3.33
CA SER A 770 -12.82 3.73 -4.25
C SER A 770 -13.24 5.04 -3.56
N LEU A 771 -13.54 4.95 -2.26
CA LEU A 771 -13.87 6.08 -1.39
C LEU A 771 -12.63 6.63 -0.67
N GLY A 772 -11.49 5.96 -0.74
CA GLY A 772 -10.26 6.30 -0.04
C GLY A 772 -10.44 6.33 1.48
N LEU A 773 -11.12 5.31 2.03
CA LEU A 773 -11.38 5.16 3.46
C LEU A 773 -10.47 4.08 4.08
N THR A 774 -10.10 4.24 5.35
CA THR A 774 -9.34 3.22 6.13
C THR A 774 -10.21 2.16 6.76
N GLU A 775 -11.42 2.55 7.10
CA GLU A 775 -12.42 1.73 7.76
C GLU A 775 -13.74 1.84 6.99
N PRO A 776 -14.60 0.82 7.05
CA PRO A 776 -15.90 0.83 6.40
C PRO A 776 -16.92 1.70 7.18
N ILE A 777 -16.60 2.98 7.41
CA ILE A 777 -17.48 3.97 8.03
C ILE A 777 -18.44 4.57 7.02
N GLY A 778 -19.58 5.11 7.48
CA GLY A 778 -20.50 5.86 6.62
C GLY A 778 -21.82 5.15 6.34
N LEU A 779 -22.57 5.72 5.40
CA LEU A 779 -23.81 5.19 4.86
C LEU A 779 -23.73 5.26 3.32
N TYR A 780 -23.35 4.14 2.71
CA TYR A 780 -23.04 4.04 1.28
C TYR A 780 -24.31 3.94 0.44
N LEU A 781 -24.45 4.82 -0.55
CA LEU A 781 -25.58 4.85 -1.46
C LEU A 781 -25.31 3.98 -2.68
N SER A 782 -25.65 2.69 -2.58
CA SER A 782 -25.44 1.73 -3.67
C SER A 782 -26.31 2.00 -4.90
N GLU A 783 -27.40 2.76 -4.75
CA GLU A 783 -28.27 3.15 -5.86
C GLU A 783 -28.99 4.47 -5.57
N VAL A 784 -28.89 5.44 -6.48
CA VAL A 784 -29.66 6.70 -6.43
C VAL A 784 -30.46 6.87 -7.74
N PRO A 785 -31.74 6.49 -7.77
CA PRO A 785 -32.56 6.62 -8.97
C PRO A 785 -32.76 8.08 -9.40
N ALA A 786 -32.68 8.39 -10.70
CA ALA A 786 -32.69 9.75 -11.24
C ALA A 786 -33.96 10.59 -10.90
N GLY A 787 -35.06 9.95 -10.50
CA GLY A 787 -36.31 10.61 -10.06
C GLY A 787 -36.48 10.73 -8.55
N SER A 788 -35.57 10.16 -7.75
CA SER A 788 -35.65 10.15 -6.28
C SER A 788 -35.45 11.54 -5.67
N ALA A 789 -35.94 11.73 -4.44
CA ALA A 789 -35.67 12.97 -3.70
C ALA A 789 -34.18 13.11 -3.37
N ALA A 790 -33.46 11.99 -3.19
CA ALA A 790 -32.01 11.96 -3.08
C ALA A 790 -31.30 12.55 -4.31
N ALA A 791 -31.67 12.11 -5.52
CA ALA A 791 -31.11 12.64 -6.77
C ALA A 791 -31.40 14.14 -6.94
N GLN A 792 -32.64 14.56 -6.66
CA GLN A 792 -33.03 15.98 -6.72
C GLN A 792 -32.25 16.85 -5.73
N ALA A 793 -31.81 16.27 -4.62
CA ALA A 793 -30.97 16.92 -3.63
C ALA A 793 -29.46 16.83 -3.92
N GLY A 794 -29.08 16.26 -5.07
CA GLY A 794 -27.70 16.23 -5.55
C GLY A 794 -26.87 15.04 -5.06
N LEU A 795 -27.48 14.04 -4.40
CA LEU A 795 -26.83 12.76 -4.10
C LEU A 795 -26.72 11.90 -5.37
N LYS A 796 -25.71 11.05 -5.42
CA LYS A 796 -25.39 10.18 -6.57
C LYS A 796 -25.12 8.75 -6.10
N THR A 797 -25.30 7.78 -7.00
CA THR A 797 -24.85 6.39 -6.78
C THR A 797 -23.34 6.41 -6.50
N GLY A 798 -22.92 5.68 -5.47
CA GLY A 798 -21.53 5.63 -5.02
C GLY A 798 -21.14 6.71 -4.00
N ASP A 799 -22.04 7.63 -3.65
CA ASP A 799 -21.82 8.55 -2.53
C ASP A 799 -21.86 7.79 -1.21
N ASP A 800 -20.99 8.17 -0.26
CA ASP A 800 -21.02 7.67 1.11
C ASP A 800 -21.25 8.82 2.11
N VAL A 801 -22.27 8.71 2.96
CA VAL A 801 -22.59 9.78 3.92
C VAL A 801 -21.78 9.58 5.19
N LEU A 802 -20.75 10.40 5.37
CA LEU A 802 -19.87 10.37 6.54
C LEU A 802 -20.37 11.21 7.72
N LYS A 803 -21.25 12.18 7.47
CA LYS A 803 -21.81 13.07 8.51
C LYS A 803 -23.25 13.43 8.25
N VAL A 804 -24.02 13.55 9.33
CA VAL A 804 -25.35 14.17 9.35
C VAL A 804 -25.35 15.30 10.38
N ASN A 805 -25.59 16.51 9.89
CA ASN A 805 -25.34 17.77 10.58
C ASN A 805 -23.91 17.82 11.14
N GLN A 806 -23.76 17.76 12.47
CA GLN A 806 -22.47 17.77 13.16
C GLN A 806 -22.03 16.37 13.63
N ALA A 807 -22.88 15.35 13.48
CA ALA A 807 -22.59 13.99 13.94
C ALA A 807 -21.91 13.18 12.85
N ALA A 808 -20.86 12.45 13.24
CA ALA A 808 -20.18 11.50 12.36
C ALA A 808 -20.95 10.19 12.26
N VAL A 809 -20.94 9.60 11.08
CA VAL A 809 -21.39 8.24 10.84
C VAL A 809 -20.20 7.31 11.07
N THR A 810 -20.38 6.31 11.92
CA THR A 810 -19.30 5.38 12.33
C THR A 810 -19.37 4.07 11.53
N THR A 811 -18.62 3.04 11.94
CA THR A 811 -18.79 1.67 11.42
C THR A 811 -20.15 1.07 11.77
N ASP A 812 -20.80 1.58 12.83
CA ASP A 812 -22.23 1.42 13.03
C ASP A 812 -22.98 2.49 12.23
N ARG A 813 -23.44 2.14 11.02
CA ARG A 813 -24.20 3.06 10.15
C ARG A 813 -25.46 3.61 10.82
N ASN A 814 -26.02 2.94 11.84
CA ASN A 814 -27.21 3.42 12.55
C ASN A 814 -26.97 4.70 13.36
N THR A 815 -25.71 5.08 13.58
CA THR A 815 -25.37 6.45 13.99
C THR A 815 -25.99 7.52 13.07
N PHE A 816 -26.07 7.28 11.76
CA PHE A 816 -26.77 8.17 10.83
C PHE A 816 -28.25 8.29 11.20
N TRP A 817 -28.97 7.18 11.27
CA TRP A 817 -30.42 7.18 11.49
C TRP A 817 -30.82 7.68 12.86
N ARG A 818 -30.04 7.37 13.90
CA ARG A 818 -30.29 7.88 15.25
C ARG A 818 -30.25 9.40 15.30
N GLU A 819 -29.48 10.05 14.42
CA GLU A 819 -29.43 11.50 14.32
C GLU A 819 -30.43 12.04 13.29
N TYR A 820 -30.55 11.40 12.13
CA TYR A 820 -31.53 11.76 11.09
C TYR A 820 -32.96 11.74 11.62
N ASN A 821 -33.32 10.72 12.41
CA ASN A 821 -34.66 10.54 12.93
C ASN A 821 -35.05 11.63 13.96
N LYS A 822 -34.08 12.30 14.60
CA LYS A 822 -34.32 13.42 15.53
C LYS A 822 -34.58 14.76 14.83
N ILE A 823 -34.26 14.87 13.54
CA ILE A 823 -34.48 16.10 12.77
C ILE A 823 -35.98 16.29 12.58
N ALA A 824 -36.46 17.50 12.87
CA ALA A 824 -37.87 17.85 12.68
C ALA A 824 -38.26 17.78 11.19
N PRO A 825 -39.49 17.41 10.85
CA PRO A 825 -39.99 17.49 9.48
C PRO A 825 -39.82 18.89 8.88
N GLY A 826 -39.30 18.98 7.65
CA GLY A 826 -38.92 20.25 7.02
C GLY A 826 -37.70 20.94 7.66
N GLY A 827 -37.08 20.33 8.67
CA GLY A 827 -35.83 20.78 9.27
C GLY A 827 -34.64 20.69 8.31
N THR A 828 -33.62 21.50 8.57
CA THR A 828 -32.38 21.46 7.77
C THR A 828 -31.62 20.17 8.05
N LEU A 829 -31.12 19.55 6.97
CA LEU A 829 -30.32 18.35 6.95
C LEU A 829 -29.04 18.66 6.17
N THR A 830 -27.94 18.91 6.87
CA THR A 830 -26.63 19.09 6.24
C THR A 830 -25.90 17.75 6.21
N LEU A 831 -25.48 17.27 5.04
CA LEU A 831 -24.74 16.02 4.90
C LEU A 831 -23.29 16.31 4.54
N GLY A 832 -22.36 15.65 5.24
CA GLY A 832 -20.99 15.50 4.77
C GLY A 832 -20.89 14.19 4.00
N VAL A 833 -20.60 14.28 2.71
CA VAL A 833 -20.63 13.19 1.75
C VAL A 833 -19.24 12.97 1.18
N ARG A 834 -18.79 11.72 1.16
CA ARG A 834 -17.61 11.26 0.44
C ARG A 834 -18.05 10.78 -0.94
N ARG A 835 -17.65 11.48 -2.00
CA ARG A 835 -17.97 11.15 -3.39
C ARG A 835 -16.70 10.74 -4.09
N GLY A 836 -16.52 9.43 -4.29
CA GLY A 836 -15.19 8.90 -4.59
C GLY A 836 -14.23 9.31 -3.48
N GLN A 837 -13.08 9.87 -3.81
CA GLN A 837 -12.12 10.36 -2.80
C GLN A 837 -12.29 11.85 -2.43
N GLN A 838 -13.42 12.48 -2.78
CA GLN A 838 -13.66 13.91 -2.50
C GLN A 838 -14.72 14.13 -1.42
N ASP A 839 -14.49 15.13 -0.56
CA ASP A 839 -15.47 15.56 0.44
C ASP A 839 -16.39 16.64 -0.15
N VAL A 840 -17.70 16.40 -0.08
CA VAL A 840 -18.77 17.28 -0.54
C VAL A 840 -19.70 17.57 0.63
N THR A 841 -20.19 18.81 0.74
CA THR A 841 -21.25 19.17 1.70
C THR A 841 -22.53 19.46 0.92
N LEU A 842 -23.64 18.85 1.33
CA LEU A 842 -24.96 19.06 0.75
C LEU A 842 -25.93 19.55 1.82
N ASP A 843 -26.69 20.60 1.54
CA ASP A 843 -27.76 21.08 2.40
C ASP A 843 -29.12 20.68 1.82
N LEU A 844 -29.88 19.91 2.60
CA LEU A 844 -31.17 19.36 2.25
C LEU A 844 -32.23 19.76 3.28
N LYS A 845 -33.47 19.35 3.02
CA LYS A 845 -34.58 19.40 3.96
C LYS A 845 -35.07 17.98 4.22
N LYS A 846 -35.31 17.66 5.50
CA LYS A 846 -36.03 16.44 5.84
C LYS A 846 -37.45 16.52 5.28
N THR A 847 -37.96 15.41 4.75
CA THR A 847 -39.30 15.37 4.18
C THR A 847 -40.36 15.73 5.22
N SER A 848 -41.44 16.36 4.77
CA SER A 848 -42.65 16.63 5.56
C SER A 848 -43.76 15.63 5.26
N GLN A 849 -43.45 14.55 4.53
CA GLN A 849 -44.35 13.43 4.28
C GLN A 849 -44.06 12.27 5.24
N PRO A 850 -45.04 11.41 5.55
CA PRO A 850 -44.79 10.21 6.33
C PRO A 850 -43.68 9.35 5.73
N GLU A 851 -42.78 8.85 6.58
CA GLU A 851 -41.63 8.05 6.17
C GLU A 851 -41.78 6.63 6.70
N GLN A 852 -41.54 5.64 5.84
CA GLN A 852 -41.40 4.26 6.26
C GLN A 852 -39.91 3.98 6.50
N LEU A 853 -39.56 3.73 7.75
CA LEU A 853 -38.22 3.38 8.22
C LEU A 853 -38.10 1.86 8.29
N ASN A 854 -36.97 1.32 7.85
CA ASN A 854 -36.71 -0.11 8.01
C ASN A 854 -36.46 -0.44 9.50
N ASP A 855 -36.60 -1.70 9.89
CA ASP A 855 -36.33 -2.21 11.24
C ASP A 855 -34.86 -2.11 11.69
N ILE A 856 -33.98 -1.68 10.78
CA ILE A 856 -32.58 -1.37 11.00
C ILE A 856 -32.31 0.12 11.00
N SER A 857 -33.20 0.98 10.51
CA SER A 857 -32.94 2.42 10.29
C SER A 857 -33.02 3.23 11.60
N GLY A 858 -32.07 2.98 12.50
CA GLY A 858 -31.91 3.67 13.79
C GLY A 858 -32.58 2.98 14.98
N VAL A 859 -33.01 1.72 14.80
CA VAL A 859 -33.60 0.90 15.87
C VAL A 859 -32.49 0.32 16.76
N VAL A 860 -32.70 0.37 18.07
CA VAL A 860 -31.79 -0.19 19.07
C VAL A 860 -32.42 -1.45 19.67
N TYR A 861 -31.78 -2.59 19.43
CA TYR A 861 -32.17 -3.88 20.00
C TYR A 861 -31.34 -4.16 21.26
N THR A 862 -32.01 -4.49 22.37
CA THR A 862 -31.36 -4.85 23.64
C THR A 862 -31.84 -6.22 24.09
N GLY A 863 -30.91 -7.09 24.44
CA GLY A 863 -31.20 -8.50 24.71
C GLY A 863 -30.33 -9.43 23.88
N SER A 864 -30.35 -10.72 24.22
CA SER A 864 -29.47 -11.72 23.58
C SER A 864 -30.18 -12.61 22.57
N GLY A 865 -31.51 -12.51 22.45
CA GLY A 865 -32.31 -13.36 21.58
C GLY A 865 -32.52 -12.79 20.17
N TRP A 866 -32.10 -11.54 19.92
CA TRP A 866 -32.29 -10.86 18.65
C TRP A 866 -31.41 -11.41 17.52
N GLY A 867 -32.02 -11.65 16.37
CA GLY A 867 -31.32 -11.96 15.12
C GLY A 867 -32.04 -11.37 13.91
N TRP A 868 -31.26 -10.79 13.00
CA TRP A 868 -31.71 -10.36 11.68
C TRP A 868 -32.00 -11.58 10.79
N ARG A 869 -33.03 -11.48 9.94
CA ARG A 869 -33.47 -12.54 9.03
C ARG A 869 -33.87 -11.95 7.68
N GLY A 870 -33.18 -12.36 6.63
CA GLY A 870 -33.51 -11.98 5.25
C GLY A 870 -34.59 -12.87 4.63
N THR A 871 -34.78 -12.71 3.32
CA THR A 871 -35.84 -13.35 2.53
C THR A 871 -35.96 -14.87 2.77
N SER A 872 -34.84 -15.59 2.75
CA SER A 872 -34.79 -17.05 2.94
C SER A 872 -34.92 -17.52 4.39
N ALA A 873 -34.86 -16.60 5.35
CA ALA A 873 -34.87 -16.88 6.79
C ALA A 873 -36.15 -16.38 7.49
N GLY A 874 -37.21 -16.11 6.72
CA GLY A 874 -38.51 -15.66 7.23
C GLY A 874 -38.83 -14.19 6.96
N GLY A 875 -37.89 -13.42 6.39
CA GLY A 875 -38.12 -12.01 6.00
C GLY A 875 -38.92 -11.83 4.71
N ALA A 876 -39.16 -12.88 3.92
CA ALA A 876 -39.90 -12.73 2.66
C ALA A 876 -41.28 -12.09 2.86
N LYS A 877 -41.63 -11.14 1.98
CA LYS A 877 -42.87 -10.33 1.98
C LYS A 877 -42.95 -9.25 3.07
N SER A 878 -41.89 -9.08 3.86
CA SER A 878 -41.70 -7.91 4.73
C SER A 878 -41.17 -6.71 3.95
N TYR A 879 -41.07 -5.56 4.60
CA TYR A 879 -40.51 -4.36 3.99
C TYR A 879 -39.05 -4.65 3.66
N LEU A 880 -38.65 -4.47 2.39
CA LEU A 880 -37.32 -4.83 1.90
C LEU A 880 -36.94 -6.33 2.05
N ASP A 881 -37.95 -7.19 2.27
CA ASP A 881 -37.81 -8.63 2.44
C ASP A 881 -36.87 -9.06 3.59
N ASP A 882 -36.77 -8.24 4.65
CA ASP A 882 -36.05 -8.55 5.88
C ASP A 882 -36.86 -8.27 7.16
N ILE A 883 -36.43 -8.86 8.29
CA ILE A 883 -36.97 -8.65 9.64
C ILE A 883 -35.89 -8.81 10.72
N TRP A 884 -36.14 -8.28 11.91
CA TRP A 884 -35.51 -8.69 13.17
C TRP A 884 -36.48 -9.50 14.01
N ALA A 885 -36.01 -10.59 14.60
CA ALA A 885 -36.81 -11.42 15.48
C ALA A 885 -36.05 -11.82 16.74
N THR A 886 -36.75 -11.92 17.85
CA THR A 886 -36.25 -12.51 19.10
C THR A 886 -37.18 -13.60 19.61
N GLN A 887 -36.62 -14.54 20.36
CA GLN A 887 -37.35 -15.61 21.07
C GLN A 887 -37.28 -15.44 22.60
N HIS A 888 -36.62 -14.39 23.08
CA HIS A 888 -36.37 -14.21 24.51
C HIS A 888 -37.33 -13.19 25.09
N VAL A 889 -38.22 -13.66 25.97
CA VAL A 889 -39.06 -12.78 26.79
C VAL A 889 -38.19 -11.81 27.57
N GLY A 890 -38.54 -10.52 27.54
CA GLY A 890 -37.78 -9.43 28.14
C GLY A 890 -36.84 -8.70 27.18
N ASP A 891 -36.56 -9.24 26.00
CA ASP A 891 -35.81 -8.54 24.96
C ASP A 891 -36.61 -7.31 24.46
N THR A 892 -35.90 -6.23 24.15
CA THR A 892 -36.50 -4.95 23.76
C THR A 892 -35.97 -4.42 22.44
N TRP A 893 -36.80 -3.62 21.77
CA TRP A 893 -36.41 -2.75 20.66
C TRP A 893 -36.82 -1.32 21.00
N SER A 894 -36.07 -0.33 20.49
CA SER A 894 -36.36 1.08 20.70
C SER A 894 -36.11 1.91 19.44
N LEU A 895 -37.09 2.73 19.06
CA LEU A 895 -36.97 3.71 17.97
C LEU A 895 -37.17 5.13 18.51
N THR A 896 -36.21 6.00 18.23
CA THR A 896 -36.35 7.45 18.43
C THR A 896 -36.70 8.12 17.11
N PHE A 897 -37.72 8.99 17.11
CA PHE A 897 -38.19 9.72 15.93
C PHE A 897 -38.68 11.12 16.29
N ASN A 898 -38.80 12.02 15.32
CA ASN A 898 -39.36 13.36 15.49
C ASN A 898 -40.61 13.51 14.61
N GLY A 899 -41.76 13.78 15.23
CA GLY A 899 -43.04 13.87 14.53
C GLY A 899 -44.23 13.87 15.49
N THR A 900 -45.42 13.64 14.96
CA THR A 900 -46.70 13.61 15.68
C THR A 900 -47.31 12.22 15.82
N GLY A 901 -46.65 11.18 15.27
CA GLY A 901 -47.12 9.81 15.39
C GLY A 901 -46.15 8.77 14.84
N VAL A 902 -46.44 7.50 15.13
CA VAL A 902 -45.71 6.34 14.61
C VAL A 902 -46.61 5.11 14.47
N ASP A 903 -46.47 4.39 13.36
CA ASP A 903 -46.99 3.03 13.20
C ASP A 903 -45.86 2.01 13.39
N VAL A 904 -46.14 0.90 14.08
CA VAL A 904 -45.26 -0.27 14.20
C VAL A 904 -45.81 -1.35 13.28
N ILE A 905 -44.94 -1.85 12.40
CA ILE A 905 -45.26 -2.86 11.40
C ILE A 905 -44.47 -4.13 11.74
N SER A 906 -45.14 -5.28 11.68
CA SER A 906 -44.57 -6.58 12.05
C SER A 906 -45.18 -7.70 11.21
N GLN A 907 -44.58 -8.90 11.29
CA GLN A 907 -45.26 -10.14 10.94
C GLN A 907 -46.02 -10.65 12.16
N THR A 908 -47.26 -11.10 11.96
CA THR A 908 -48.11 -11.65 13.02
C THR A 908 -48.57 -13.04 12.64
N ASN A 909 -48.68 -13.95 13.61
CA ASN A 909 -49.20 -15.31 13.48
C ASN A 909 -49.45 -15.89 14.89
N THR A 910 -49.76 -17.18 15.00
CA THR A 910 -50.06 -17.82 16.28
C THR A 910 -48.85 -18.00 17.21
N ASP A 911 -47.62 -17.86 16.70
CA ASP A 911 -46.36 -17.99 17.44
C ASP A 911 -45.85 -16.66 18.04
N GLU A 912 -46.46 -15.52 17.70
CA GLU A 912 -46.22 -14.23 18.34
C GLU A 912 -47.05 -14.06 19.62
N GLY A 913 -46.64 -13.14 20.49
CA GLY A 913 -47.31 -12.86 21.76
C GLY A 913 -47.52 -11.38 22.04
N ASN A 914 -47.68 -11.06 23.32
CA ASN A 914 -47.88 -9.71 23.81
C ASN A 914 -46.55 -8.93 23.85
N VAL A 915 -46.62 -7.66 23.49
CA VAL A 915 -45.51 -6.69 23.57
C VAL A 915 -45.93 -5.53 24.47
N ASP A 916 -45.15 -5.27 25.51
CA ASP A 916 -45.33 -4.11 26.39
C ASP A 916 -44.66 -2.88 25.77
N LEU A 917 -45.44 -1.84 25.48
CA LEU A 917 -44.96 -0.60 24.87
C LEU A 917 -44.77 0.50 25.90
N VAL A 918 -43.65 1.21 25.79
CA VAL A 918 -43.27 2.39 26.57
C VAL A 918 -43.02 3.55 25.62
N LEU A 919 -43.71 4.67 25.82
CA LEU A 919 -43.53 5.90 25.06
C LEU A 919 -42.92 6.98 25.96
N ASP A 920 -41.79 7.53 25.57
CA ASP A 920 -41.04 8.56 26.30
C ASP A 920 -40.76 8.19 27.77
N GLY A 921 -40.37 6.92 27.98
CA GLY A 921 -40.08 6.36 29.30
C GLY A 921 -41.31 6.08 30.17
N LYS A 922 -42.53 6.27 29.65
CA LYS A 922 -43.79 5.99 30.36
C LYS A 922 -44.51 4.80 29.73
N ALA A 923 -45.03 3.90 30.56
CA ALA A 923 -45.85 2.79 30.08
C ALA A 923 -47.01 3.31 29.23
N TYR A 924 -47.18 2.75 28.03
CA TYR A 924 -48.18 3.18 27.05
C TYR A 924 -49.32 2.16 26.95
N LYS A 925 -49.04 0.93 26.48
CA LYS A 925 -50.02 -0.18 26.43
C LYS A 925 -49.33 -1.53 26.15
N THR A 926 -50.01 -2.62 26.48
CA THR A 926 -49.67 -3.97 25.98
C THR A 926 -50.46 -4.26 24.70
N VAL A 927 -49.81 -4.81 23.67
CA VAL A 927 -50.44 -5.18 22.40
C VAL A 927 -50.09 -6.62 22.01
N SER A 928 -51.09 -7.41 21.62
CA SER A 928 -50.87 -8.73 21.04
C SER A 928 -50.43 -8.60 19.59
N PHE A 929 -49.27 -9.17 19.26
CA PHE A 929 -48.80 -9.36 17.88
C PHE A 929 -49.29 -10.70 17.31
N SER A 930 -50.15 -11.43 18.02
CA SER A 930 -50.69 -12.71 17.56
C SER A 930 -51.93 -12.56 16.68
N THR A 931 -51.97 -13.30 15.57
CA THR A 931 -53.16 -13.46 14.71
C THR A 931 -53.38 -14.93 14.35
N PRO A 932 -54.61 -15.37 13.99
CA PRO A 932 -54.88 -16.79 13.69
C PRO A 932 -54.11 -17.37 12.49
N THR A 933 -53.58 -16.53 11.61
CA THR A 933 -52.85 -16.91 10.40
C THR A 933 -51.77 -15.87 10.10
N ARG A 934 -50.64 -16.28 9.53
CA ARG A 934 -49.53 -15.38 9.18
C ARG A 934 -49.98 -14.19 8.32
N VAL A 935 -49.83 -12.98 8.85
CA VAL A 935 -50.01 -11.70 8.14
C VAL A 935 -48.67 -10.97 8.11
N TYR A 936 -48.21 -10.66 6.90
CA TYR A 936 -47.01 -9.87 6.65
C TYR A 936 -47.37 -8.38 6.61
N GLN A 937 -46.42 -7.49 6.95
CA GLN A 937 -46.63 -6.04 6.91
C GLN A 937 -47.85 -5.59 7.72
N ALA A 938 -48.14 -6.25 8.84
CA ALA A 938 -49.27 -5.92 9.68
C ALA A 938 -48.94 -4.71 10.56
N THR A 939 -49.74 -3.65 10.47
CA THR A 939 -49.69 -2.55 11.44
C THR A 939 -50.25 -3.01 12.77
N VAL A 940 -49.36 -3.38 13.68
CA VAL A 940 -49.71 -3.88 15.03
C VAL A 940 -50.00 -2.75 16.00
N VAL A 941 -49.46 -1.55 15.75
CA VAL A 941 -49.67 -0.37 16.59
C VAL A 941 -49.73 0.87 15.71
N SER A 942 -50.69 1.76 15.96
CA SER A 942 -50.67 3.14 15.47
C SER A 942 -50.78 4.10 16.65
N ILE A 943 -49.87 5.06 16.74
CA ILE A 943 -49.86 6.17 17.71
C ILE A 943 -49.96 7.46 16.92
N THR A 944 -50.96 8.29 17.22
CA THR A 944 -51.21 9.56 16.52
C THR A 944 -51.50 10.68 17.50
N GLY A 945 -51.27 11.93 17.10
CA GLY A 945 -51.62 13.10 17.92
C GLY A 945 -50.63 13.40 19.05
N LEU A 946 -49.38 12.93 18.91
CA LEU A 946 -48.29 13.32 19.78
C LEU A 946 -47.96 14.81 19.58
N PRO A 947 -47.54 15.53 20.63
CA PRO A 947 -47.01 16.88 20.47
C PRO A 947 -45.85 16.88 19.46
N PRO A 948 -45.71 17.86 18.55
CA PRO A 948 -44.56 17.92 17.66
C PRO A 948 -43.25 17.93 18.45
N GLY A 949 -42.39 16.94 18.22
CA GLY A 949 -41.12 16.82 18.93
C GLY A 949 -40.48 15.44 18.79
N VAL A 950 -39.35 15.27 19.50
CA VAL A 950 -38.64 13.99 19.55
C VAL A 950 -39.33 13.07 20.56
N HIS A 951 -39.69 11.88 20.10
CA HIS A 951 -40.28 10.80 20.87
C HIS A 951 -39.45 9.53 20.80
N THR A 952 -39.56 8.68 21.80
CA THR A 952 -38.96 7.35 21.80
C THR A 952 -40.00 6.29 22.17
N LEU A 953 -40.21 5.33 21.28
CA LEU A 953 -41.06 4.17 21.51
C LEU A 953 -40.19 2.95 21.73
N THR A 954 -40.44 2.23 22.83
CA THR A 954 -39.77 0.98 23.17
C THR A 954 -40.81 -0.14 23.29
N GLY A 955 -40.55 -1.29 22.67
CA GLY A 955 -41.34 -2.50 22.83
C GLY A 955 -40.55 -3.59 23.55
N THR A 956 -41.17 -4.28 24.50
CA THR A 956 -40.60 -5.41 25.26
C THR A 956 -41.42 -6.67 25.02
N MET A 957 -40.78 -7.77 24.61
CA MET A 957 -41.46 -9.07 24.49
C MET A 957 -41.93 -9.53 25.87
N LYS A 958 -43.24 -9.79 26.01
CA LYS A 958 -43.85 -10.23 27.27
C LYS A 958 -44.08 -11.72 27.32
N ASP A 959 -44.55 -12.29 26.20
CA ASP A 959 -44.83 -13.71 26.00
C ASP A 959 -44.82 -14.02 24.48
N GLY A 960 -45.15 -15.27 24.10
CA GLY A 960 -45.06 -15.78 22.74
C GLY A 960 -43.75 -16.53 22.47
N ASP A 961 -43.67 -17.20 21.32
CA ASP A 961 -42.46 -17.89 20.86
C ASP A 961 -41.52 -16.93 20.09
N TYR A 962 -42.10 -15.91 19.45
CA TYR A 962 -41.37 -14.86 18.73
C TYR A 962 -41.91 -13.45 18.99
N MET A 963 -41.03 -12.46 18.97
CA MET A 963 -41.37 -11.06 18.70
C MET A 963 -40.63 -10.63 17.44
N ILE A 964 -41.37 -10.18 16.43
CA ILE A 964 -40.84 -9.75 15.13
C ILE A 964 -41.00 -8.23 15.00
N VAL A 965 -40.01 -7.57 14.41
CA VAL A 965 -40.04 -6.18 13.98
C VAL A 965 -39.71 -6.16 12.48
N ASP A 966 -40.47 -5.39 11.72
CA ASP A 966 -40.37 -5.36 10.24
C ASP A 966 -40.15 -3.92 9.75
N ALA A 967 -41.01 -2.98 10.16
CA ALA A 967 -40.82 -1.59 9.80
C ALA A 967 -41.53 -0.64 10.77
N PHE A 968 -41.25 0.65 10.61
CA PHE A 968 -41.96 1.72 11.30
C PHE A 968 -42.42 2.75 10.28
N LYS A 969 -43.58 3.38 10.51
CA LYS A 969 -44.01 4.54 9.71
C LYS A 969 -44.14 5.75 10.61
N THR A 970 -43.26 6.74 10.44
CA THR A 970 -43.32 7.97 11.24
C THR A 970 -44.23 8.99 10.56
N HIS A 971 -44.96 9.74 11.38
CA HIS A 971 -45.89 10.77 10.91
C HIS A 971 -45.35 12.15 11.32
N PRO A 972 -45.10 13.05 10.34
CA PRO A 972 -44.55 14.38 10.60
C PRO A 972 -45.38 15.27 11.53
#